data_AF-A0A093Z1S7-F1
#
_entry.id   AF-A0A093Z1S7-F1
#
_cell.length_a   1.000
_cell.length_b   1.000
_cell.length_c   1.000
_cell.angle_alpha   90.00
_cell.angle_beta   90.00
_cell.angle_gamma   90.00
#
_symmetry.space_group_name_H-M   'P 1'
#
loop_
_entity.id
_entity.type
_entity.pdbx_description
1 polymer ?
#
loop_
_entity_poly.entity_id
_entity_poly.type
_entity_poly.pdbx_seq_one_letter_code
_entity_poly.pdbx_strand_id
1 'polypeptide(L)'
;MVAFSKIAAATTFAALASAQTYQRLGACPDLGCVFPPDQADFLAGQYFDIRVEVHAPVNGSEANGGIPDKRFSLAIQKAGGSSQPVSKFFDITEPAIEEWKFQWYEDYFAEDAKTPSLVNVAAKAYRRVALYEPGEYTATLSYYNGSKTVANWVVRDLAEEKKAKNVILFIGDGMTTSMITAARLIGHKSVNGKYLTKMAMDKFPILGHQMTHSIDSYITDSANSASALYSGHKSTVNAMGVYSDSSPDAFDDPKVETIVEILTRVWGSAIGIVSTAFLADATPIALTGHTRTRGHYGPLIDQMLNGVTNYTWTPFSGPDVLFGAGAENFHAKGGSYQDKDYVEEFRKKDYKVALDNTTLSTLNSKNKALGLFSTSSLPVWLDRNVYTENIINSTNHPSLDGKPANDLPGLKDMVLKAVDILHERGGDRGFFMMAEAASIDKQMHVLDYDRALGDLLELDDTVAATIARLTELGILNNTLVLVTADHGHGFDVYGSADTKYMASIDDDDVRGKRAAIGTYQNSGQSQYQVVDAAISYNTGVNFPVNWEPRYCLAQGTVAFPDRRENYEVHHEPRLPATKGADKSYYVNPADGIGGLVVNGTLGTEEAQGVHSLTDVPVYAMGPCQEKFQGTYNNIDIFFEMANCLGLARHDNKTGDKGDLLPGNNGTVHTGAASGMEMLNGGGITAVLGVMVAAFVGAAVLV
;
A
#
# COMPACT_ATOMS: atom_id res chain seq x y z
N MET A 1 -34.78 -50.61 49.98
CA MET A 1 -33.75 -50.98 48.97
C MET A 1 -33.56 -49.78 48.05
N VAL A 2 -32.32 -49.24 47.99
CA VAL A 2 -31.56 -48.61 46.86
C VAL A 2 -32.35 -47.75 45.85
N ALA A 3 -31.99 -46.54 45.39
CA ALA A 3 -30.80 -45.68 45.38
C ALA A 3 -31.27 -44.19 45.40
N PHE A 4 -30.43 -43.16 45.61
CA PHE A 4 -29.67 -42.53 44.53
C PHE A 4 -28.55 -41.64 45.08
N SER A 5 -27.35 -41.86 44.55
CA SER A 5 -26.14 -41.04 44.71
C SER A 5 -26.26 -39.71 43.94
N LYS A 6 -25.69 -38.64 44.50
CA LYS A 6 -25.26 -37.45 43.75
C LYS A 6 -23.80 -37.16 44.11
N ILE A 7 -22.89 -37.59 43.24
CA ILE A 7 -21.54 -37.03 43.14
C ILE A 7 -21.59 -36.12 41.91
N ALA A 8 -21.53 -34.81 42.12
CA ALA A 8 -21.35 -33.85 41.05
C ALA A 8 -19.85 -33.76 40.74
N ALA A 9 -19.44 -34.28 39.58
CA ALA A 9 -18.13 -34.03 39.01
C ALA A 9 -18.15 -32.62 38.41
N ALA A 10 -17.33 -31.72 38.97
CA ALA A 10 -17.03 -30.43 38.35
C ALA A 10 -16.00 -30.68 37.24
N THR A 11 -16.46 -30.74 35.98
CA THR A 11 -15.60 -30.67 34.80
C THR A 11 -15.23 -29.23 34.55
N THR A 12 -14.03 -28.84 34.95
CA THR A 12 -13.35 -27.63 34.50
C THR A 12 -13.03 -27.77 33.02
N PHE A 13 -13.85 -27.17 32.15
CA PHE A 13 -13.44 -26.83 30.80
C PHE A 13 -12.44 -25.68 30.89
N ALA A 14 -11.15 -26.02 30.99
CA ALA A 14 -10.10 -25.09 30.60
C ALA A 14 -10.16 -24.99 29.07
N ALA A 15 -10.90 -24.00 28.57
CA ALA A 15 -10.69 -23.55 27.21
C ALA A 15 -9.24 -23.09 27.13
N LEU A 16 -8.39 -23.85 26.44
CA LEU A 16 -7.12 -23.35 25.95
C LEU A 16 -7.48 -22.23 24.99
N ALA A 17 -7.54 -21.00 25.51
CA ALA A 17 -7.31 -19.84 24.68
C ALA A 17 -5.92 -20.06 24.08
N SER A 18 -5.85 -20.44 22.81
CA SER A 18 -4.61 -20.25 22.06
C SER A 18 -4.37 -18.76 22.12
N ALA A 19 -3.44 -18.34 22.99
CA ALA A 19 -2.88 -17.01 22.90
C ALA A 19 -2.41 -16.84 21.46
N GLN A 20 -2.72 -15.69 20.86
CA GLN A 20 -2.17 -15.32 19.56
C GLN A 20 -0.65 -15.30 19.74
N THR A 21 0.02 -16.38 19.32
CA THR A 21 1.47 -16.47 19.39
C THR A 21 2.04 -15.49 18.39
N TYR A 22 3.23 -14.96 18.66
CA TYR A 22 4.05 -14.48 17.54
C TYR A 22 4.11 -15.65 16.55
N GLN A 23 3.80 -15.39 15.30
CA GLN A 23 3.92 -16.43 14.28
C GLN A 23 5.33 -16.34 13.72
N ARG A 24 5.96 -17.49 13.44
CA ARG A 24 7.25 -17.52 12.71
C ARG A 24 7.13 -16.78 11.38
N LEU A 25 6.02 -17.05 10.68
CA LEU A 25 5.59 -16.43 9.43
C LEU A 25 4.06 -16.46 9.40
N GLY A 26 3.42 -15.42 8.85
CA GLY A 26 1.96 -15.25 8.85
C GLY A 26 1.14 -16.41 8.28
N ALA A 27 1.70 -17.15 7.33
CA ALA A 27 1.04 -18.23 6.61
C ALA A 27 1.55 -19.63 7.02
N CYS A 28 2.17 -19.75 8.20
CA CYS A 28 2.69 -20.99 8.76
C CYS A 28 1.99 -21.33 10.08
N PRO A 29 0.89 -22.10 10.06
CA PRO A 29 0.12 -22.40 11.27
C PRO A 29 0.83 -23.35 12.25
N ASP A 30 1.84 -24.09 11.79
CA ASP A 30 2.65 -25.04 12.56
C ASP A 30 4.06 -25.13 11.93
N LEU A 31 4.72 -26.28 11.99
CA LEU A 31 6.03 -26.54 11.36
C LEU A 31 5.99 -26.68 9.83
N GLY A 32 4.82 -26.90 9.23
CA GLY A 32 4.66 -27.01 7.77
C GLY A 32 3.94 -25.80 7.19
N CYS A 33 4.57 -25.11 6.25
CA CYS A 33 4.03 -23.93 5.58
C CYS A 33 3.60 -24.25 4.16
N VAL A 34 2.45 -23.70 3.73
CA VAL A 34 1.97 -23.75 2.35
C VAL A 34 1.64 -22.33 1.91
N PHE A 35 2.26 -21.89 0.83
CA PHE A 35 1.98 -20.62 0.16
C PHE A 35 1.53 -20.93 -1.27
N PRO A 36 0.39 -20.40 -1.74
CA PRO A 36 -0.60 -19.58 -1.03
C PRO A 36 -1.22 -20.28 0.20
N PRO A 37 -1.54 -19.56 1.29
CA PRO A 37 -2.09 -20.14 2.51
C PRO A 37 -3.50 -20.72 2.34
N ASP A 38 -4.02 -21.32 3.41
CA ASP A 38 -5.43 -21.70 3.49
C ASP A 38 -6.34 -20.47 3.29
N GLN A 39 -7.52 -20.70 2.71
CA GLN A 39 -8.50 -19.65 2.35
C GLN A 39 -8.00 -18.65 1.29
N ALA A 40 -7.06 -19.05 0.44
CA ALA A 40 -6.66 -18.25 -0.71
C ALA A 40 -7.64 -18.41 -1.89
N ASP A 41 -7.96 -17.29 -2.53
CA ASP A 41 -8.86 -17.23 -3.68
C ASP A 41 -8.06 -16.98 -4.95
N PHE A 42 -8.50 -17.52 -6.07
CA PHE A 42 -7.80 -17.44 -7.35
C PHE A 42 -8.74 -17.00 -8.45
N LEU A 43 -8.22 -16.17 -9.35
CA LEU A 43 -8.83 -15.94 -10.65
C LEU A 43 -8.40 -17.08 -11.57
N ALA A 44 -9.36 -17.70 -12.27
CA ALA A 44 -9.05 -18.74 -13.23
C ALA A 44 -8.01 -18.24 -14.27
N GLY A 45 -6.89 -18.96 -14.41
CA GLY A 45 -5.80 -18.61 -15.33
C GLY A 45 -4.83 -17.53 -14.84
N GLN A 46 -4.93 -17.09 -13.58
CA GLN A 46 -3.94 -16.22 -12.93
C GLN A 46 -2.66 -17.01 -12.62
N TYR A 47 -1.50 -16.42 -12.93
CA TYR A 47 -0.22 -17.04 -12.54
C TYR A 47 0.11 -16.80 -11.07
N PHE A 48 0.68 -17.83 -10.44
CA PHE A 48 1.20 -17.75 -9.08
C PHE A 48 2.33 -18.78 -8.88
N ASP A 49 3.12 -18.59 -7.85
CA ASP A 49 4.06 -19.59 -7.35
C ASP A 49 3.45 -20.35 -6.17
N ILE A 50 3.81 -21.62 -6.03
CA ILE A 50 3.58 -22.39 -4.80
C ILE A 50 4.91 -22.56 -4.08
N ARG A 51 4.98 -22.19 -2.80
CA ARG A 51 6.12 -22.48 -1.93
C ARG A 51 5.65 -23.34 -0.76
N VAL A 52 6.47 -24.31 -0.40
CA VAL A 52 6.30 -25.05 0.86
C VAL A 52 7.59 -25.06 1.64
N GLU A 53 7.45 -24.93 2.95
CA GLU A 53 8.57 -24.98 3.89
C GLU A 53 8.25 -25.98 5.00
N VAL A 54 9.25 -26.77 5.40
CA VAL A 54 9.21 -27.63 6.58
C VAL A 54 10.25 -27.10 7.56
N HIS A 55 9.76 -26.54 8.66
CA HIS A 55 10.54 -25.92 9.71
C HIS A 55 10.97 -26.95 10.76
N ALA A 56 12.20 -26.80 11.24
CA ALA A 56 12.79 -27.59 12.30
C ALA A 56 13.47 -26.67 13.32
N PRO A 57 12.72 -26.15 14.32
CA PRO A 57 13.29 -25.34 15.38
C PRO A 57 14.31 -26.14 16.20
N VAL A 58 15.43 -25.50 16.51
CA VAL A 58 16.55 -26.06 17.29
C VAL A 58 16.30 -25.86 18.80
N ASN A 59 15.71 -24.73 19.16
CA ASN A 59 15.34 -24.30 20.50
C ASN A 59 13.94 -23.65 20.47
N GLY A 60 13.47 -23.20 21.63
CA GLY A 60 12.14 -22.61 21.76
C GLY A 60 11.04 -23.63 22.05
N SER A 61 9.79 -23.18 22.12
CA SER A 61 8.64 -24.01 22.49
C SER A 61 8.31 -25.10 21.46
N GLU A 62 8.73 -24.93 20.21
CA GLU A 62 8.46 -25.85 19.10
C GLU A 62 9.70 -26.66 18.66
N ALA A 63 10.73 -26.73 19.50
CA ALA A 63 11.96 -27.46 19.21
C ALA A 63 11.71 -28.95 18.87
N ASN A 64 12.22 -29.41 17.72
CA ASN A 64 12.05 -30.79 17.25
C ASN A 64 13.39 -31.50 16.94
N GLY A 65 14.49 -30.99 17.48
CA GLY A 65 15.84 -31.49 17.23
C GLY A 65 16.54 -30.83 16.04
N GLY A 66 15.89 -29.89 15.35
CA GLY A 66 16.52 -29.06 14.33
C GLY A 66 16.84 -29.78 13.02
N ILE A 67 16.21 -30.91 12.72
CA ILE A 67 16.44 -31.65 11.47
C ILE A 67 15.17 -31.53 10.60
N PRO A 68 15.19 -30.75 9.51
CA PRO A 68 14.04 -30.65 8.63
C PRO A 68 13.78 -31.97 7.91
N ASP A 69 12.51 -32.38 7.81
CA ASP A 69 12.14 -33.55 7.00
C ASP A 69 12.35 -33.18 5.53
N LYS A 70 13.22 -33.93 4.83
CA LYS A 70 13.49 -33.75 3.40
C LYS A 70 12.63 -34.65 2.51
N ARG A 71 11.82 -35.54 3.11
CA ARG A 71 10.95 -36.47 2.39
C ARG A 71 9.50 -35.98 2.36
N PHE A 72 9.27 -34.71 2.67
CA PHE A 72 7.96 -34.11 2.56
C PHE A 72 7.43 -34.19 1.12
N SER A 73 6.11 -34.17 1.00
CA SER A 73 5.42 -34.20 -0.29
C SER A 73 4.26 -33.24 -0.28
N LEU A 74 3.99 -32.65 -1.45
CA LEU A 74 2.85 -31.78 -1.67
C LEU A 74 1.93 -32.41 -2.72
N ALA A 75 0.68 -32.58 -2.36
CA ALA A 75 -0.36 -33.06 -3.26
C ALA A 75 -1.47 -32.02 -3.39
N ILE A 76 -2.05 -31.91 -4.59
CA ILE A 76 -3.20 -31.06 -4.87
C ILE A 76 -4.38 -31.91 -5.33
N GLN A 77 -5.58 -31.48 -4.98
CA GLN A 77 -6.83 -32.14 -5.35
C GLN A 77 -7.88 -31.09 -5.68
N LYS A 78 -8.47 -31.17 -6.88
CA LYS A 78 -9.73 -30.49 -7.17
C LYS A 78 -10.88 -31.28 -6.54
N ALA A 79 -11.89 -30.61 -5.99
CA ALA A 79 -13.07 -31.26 -5.44
C ALA A 79 -13.72 -32.23 -6.46
N GLY A 80 -13.99 -33.46 -6.02
CA GLY A 80 -14.48 -34.55 -6.88
C GLY A 80 -13.42 -35.25 -7.73
N GLY A 81 -12.19 -34.73 -7.80
CA GLY A 81 -11.06 -35.34 -8.50
C GLY A 81 -10.18 -36.21 -7.60
N SER A 82 -9.15 -36.82 -8.19
CA SER A 82 -8.11 -37.56 -7.47
C SER A 82 -7.03 -36.63 -6.92
N SER A 83 -6.55 -36.87 -5.71
CA SER A 83 -5.32 -36.23 -5.21
C SER A 83 -4.10 -36.69 -6.03
N GLN A 84 -3.25 -35.74 -6.46
CA GLN A 84 -2.04 -36.02 -7.24
C GLN A 84 -0.87 -35.15 -6.75
N PRO A 85 0.40 -35.59 -6.92
CA PRO A 85 1.56 -34.74 -6.69
C PRO A 85 1.47 -33.44 -7.52
N VAL A 86 1.90 -32.32 -6.95
CA VAL A 86 1.80 -30.99 -7.58
C VAL A 86 2.52 -30.94 -8.93
N SER A 87 3.73 -31.51 -9.03
CA SER A 87 4.46 -31.61 -10.30
C SER A 87 3.67 -32.32 -11.40
N LYS A 88 2.95 -33.39 -11.05
CA LYS A 88 2.09 -34.12 -12.00
C LYS A 88 0.83 -33.32 -12.35
N PHE A 89 0.23 -32.64 -11.39
CA PHE A 89 -0.99 -31.87 -11.61
C PHE A 89 -0.76 -30.71 -12.60
N PHE A 90 0.36 -30.00 -12.48
CA PHE A 90 0.71 -28.87 -13.36
C PHE A 90 1.59 -29.26 -14.56
N ASP A 91 1.93 -30.55 -14.71
CA ASP A 91 2.86 -31.04 -15.74
C ASP A 91 4.22 -30.30 -15.76
N ILE A 92 4.81 -30.16 -14.57
CA ILE A 92 6.10 -29.51 -14.34
C ILE A 92 7.11 -30.49 -13.74
N THR A 93 8.39 -30.16 -13.86
CA THR A 93 9.45 -30.93 -13.19
C THR A 93 9.40 -30.68 -11.68
N GLU A 94 9.52 -31.74 -10.89
CA GLU A 94 9.63 -31.63 -9.44
C GLU A 94 10.87 -30.80 -9.05
N PRO A 95 10.72 -29.70 -8.29
CA PRO A 95 11.84 -28.84 -7.93
C PRO A 95 12.79 -29.54 -6.94
N ALA A 96 14.05 -29.11 -6.97
CA ALA A 96 15.04 -29.51 -5.98
C ALA A 96 14.67 -28.99 -4.59
N ILE A 97 15.18 -29.66 -3.55
CA ILE A 97 15.04 -29.18 -2.18
C ILE A 97 16.04 -28.05 -1.95
N GLU A 98 15.55 -26.97 -1.36
CA GLU A 98 16.35 -25.86 -0.86
C GLU A 98 16.43 -25.92 0.67
N GLU A 99 17.53 -25.43 1.24
CA GLU A 99 17.75 -25.45 2.68
C GLU A 99 18.41 -24.16 3.16
N TRP A 100 17.94 -23.63 4.28
CA TRP A 100 18.53 -22.47 4.94
C TRP A 100 18.17 -22.46 6.43
N LYS A 101 18.57 -21.38 7.11
CA LYS A 101 18.28 -21.15 8.52
C LYS A 101 17.84 -19.72 8.71
N PHE A 102 16.89 -19.51 9.62
CA PHE A 102 16.50 -18.17 10.05
C PHE A 102 16.31 -18.12 11.57
N GLN A 103 16.17 -16.91 12.10
CA GLN A 103 15.93 -16.66 13.51
C GLN A 103 14.59 -15.95 13.69
N TRP A 104 13.93 -16.23 14.80
CA TRP A 104 12.64 -15.65 15.15
C TRP A 104 12.46 -15.59 16.67
N TYR A 105 11.72 -14.60 17.16
CA TYR A 105 11.41 -14.44 18.58
C TYR A 105 9.99 -14.91 18.87
N GLU A 106 9.83 -15.80 19.86
CA GLU A 106 8.54 -16.45 20.15
C GLU A 106 7.54 -15.53 20.87
N ASP A 107 8.06 -14.49 21.51
CA ASP A 107 7.33 -13.44 22.19
C ASP A 107 8.24 -12.25 22.50
N TYR A 108 7.65 -11.18 23.04
CA TYR A 108 8.40 -10.02 23.53
C TYR A 108 9.40 -10.36 24.65
N PHE A 109 9.16 -11.39 25.46
CA PHE A 109 10.11 -11.77 26.52
C PHE A 109 11.40 -12.35 25.92
N ALA A 110 11.29 -13.15 24.87
CA ALA A 110 12.42 -13.69 24.12
C ALA A 110 13.16 -12.58 23.37
N GLU A 111 12.43 -11.60 22.82
CA GLU A 111 13.03 -10.42 22.17
C GLU A 111 13.80 -9.55 23.17
N ASP A 112 13.19 -9.20 24.30
CA ASP A 112 13.83 -8.45 25.39
C ASP A 112 15.05 -9.16 25.95
N ALA A 113 14.95 -10.48 26.14
CA ALA A 113 16.07 -11.32 26.58
C ALA A 113 17.13 -11.55 25.48
N LYS A 114 16.84 -11.17 24.22
CA LYS A 114 17.66 -11.41 23.04
C LYS A 114 17.98 -12.91 22.85
N THR A 115 16.99 -13.76 23.07
CA THR A 115 17.07 -15.22 22.94
C THR A 115 16.21 -15.72 21.78
N PRO A 116 16.63 -15.55 20.51
CA PRO A 116 15.84 -16.01 19.38
C PRO A 116 15.83 -17.54 19.28
N SER A 117 14.75 -18.08 18.73
CA SER A 117 14.66 -19.44 18.23
C SER A 117 15.36 -19.55 16.87
N LEU A 118 16.27 -20.51 16.73
CA LEU A 118 16.91 -20.86 15.46
C LEU A 118 16.09 -21.93 14.76
N VAL A 119 15.74 -21.70 13.50
CA VAL A 119 14.89 -22.60 12.70
C VAL A 119 15.65 -23.03 11.45
N ASN A 120 15.82 -24.35 11.29
CA ASN A 120 16.34 -24.93 10.04
C ASN A 120 15.16 -25.24 9.11
N VAL A 121 15.33 -25.01 7.81
CA VAL A 121 14.23 -25.13 6.83
C VAL A 121 14.63 -26.07 5.70
N ALA A 122 13.70 -26.91 5.26
CA ALA A 122 13.75 -27.54 3.94
C ALA A 122 12.52 -27.08 3.13
N ALA A 123 12.73 -26.68 1.88
CA ALA A 123 11.68 -26.07 1.08
C ALA A 123 11.70 -26.54 -0.38
N LYS A 124 10.59 -26.28 -1.08
CA LYS A 124 10.42 -26.44 -2.52
C LYS A 124 9.57 -25.30 -3.06
N ALA A 125 9.94 -24.79 -4.24
CA ALA A 125 9.14 -23.81 -4.97
C ALA A 125 8.72 -24.34 -6.35
N TYR A 126 7.42 -24.29 -6.62
CA TYR A 126 6.82 -24.56 -7.92
C TYR A 126 6.47 -23.23 -8.55
N ARG A 127 7.22 -22.82 -9.56
CA ARG A 127 7.16 -21.47 -10.11
C ARG A 127 6.16 -21.36 -11.25
N ARG A 128 5.43 -20.25 -11.30
CA ARG A 128 4.54 -19.83 -12.39
C ARG A 128 3.59 -20.93 -12.85
N VAL A 129 2.72 -21.38 -11.95
CA VAL A 129 1.61 -22.29 -12.22
C VAL A 129 0.29 -21.51 -12.34
N ALA A 130 -0.77 -22.16 -12.83
CA ALA A 130 -2.11 -21.58 -12.91
C ALA A 130 -3.20 -22.64 -12.74
N LEU A 131 -4.28 -22.26 -12.05
CA LEU A 131 -5.51 -23.05 -11.95
C LEU A 131 -6.54 -22.49 -12.93
N TYR A 132 -7.03 -23.33 -13.86
CA TYR A 132 -7.94 -22.89 -14.92
C TYR A 132 -9.40 -23.21 -14.64
N GLU A 133 -9.70 -24.34 -14.00
CA GLU A 133 -11.09 -24.73 -13.80
C GLU A 133 -11.63 -24.15 -12.48
N PRO A 134 -12.76 -23.43 -12.48
CA PRO A 134 -13.38 -22.97 -11.25
C PRO A 134 -13.74 -24.10 -10.28
N GLY A 135 -13.79 -23.75 -8.99
CA GLY A 135 -14.16 -24.64 -7.90
C GLY A 135 -13.13 -24.74 -6.79
N GLU A 136 -13.37 -25.67 -5.88
CA GLU A 136 -12.58 -25.89 -4.67
C GLU A 136 -11.37 -26.77 -4.95
N TYR A 137 -10.22 -26.37 -4.40
CA TYR A 137 -8.96 -27.11 -4.44
C TYR A 137 -8.41 -27.29 -3.03
N THR A 138 -7.71 -28.39 -2.80
CA THR A 138 -7.02 -28.66 -1.55
C THR A 138 -5.57 -28.99 -1.83
N ALA A 139 -4.64 -28.20 -1.28
CA ALA A 139 -3.22 -28.49 -1.23
C ALA A 139 -2.87 -29.09 0.13
N THR A 140 -2.25 -30.28 0.13
CA THR A 140 -1.88 -31.01 1.35
C THR A 140 -0.38 -31.26 1.37
N LEU A 141 0.33 -30.55 2.25
CA LEU A 141 1.72 -30.83 2.59
C LEU A 141 1.74 -31.94 3.64
N SER A 142 2.44 -33.04 3.36
CA SER A 142 2.68 -34.13 4.33
C SER A 142 4.15 -34.18 4.71
N TYR A 143 4.46 -34.20 6.00
CA TYR A 143 5.81 -34.09 6.56
C TYR A 143 5.91 -34.82 7.92
N TYR A 144 7.13 -35.06 8.39
CA TYR A 144 7.44 -35.76 9.66
C TYR A 144 6.66 -37.07 9.89
N ASN A 145 6.43 -37.83 8.82
CA ASN A 145 5.76 -39.15 8.84
C ASN A 145 4.44 -39.17 9.64
N GLY A 146 3.61 -38.13 9.49
CA GLY A 146 2.28 -38.07 10.08
C GLY A 146 1.65 -36.68 10.11
N SER A 147 2.47 -35.63 10.16
CA SER A 147 2.02 -34.24 10.18
C SER A 147 1.53 -33.79 8.80
N LYS A 148 0.54 -32.89 8.81
CA LYS A 148 -0.04 -32.32 7.59
C LYS A 148 -0.39 -30.85 7.77
N THR A 149 -0.13 -30.08 6.73
CA THR A 149 -0.69 -28.74 6.54
C THR A 149 -1.63 -28.80 5.35
N VAL A 150 -2.87 -28.34 5.53
CA VAL A 150 -3.91 -28.35 4.51
C VAL A 150 -4.27 -26.89 4.20
N ALA A 151 -4.19 -26.52 2.93
CA ALA A 151 -4.66 -25.24 2.42
C ALA A 151 -5.82 -25.48 1.45
N ASN A 152 -6.97 -24.90 1.74
CA ASN A 152 -8.15 -24.91 0.89
C ASN A 152 -8.16 -23.64 0.05
N TRP A 153 -8.38 -23.79 -1.25
CA TRP A 153 -8.29 -22.73 -2.23
C TRP A 153 -9.57 -22.68 -3.07
N VAL A 154 -10.03 -21.48 -3.40
CA VAL A 154 -11.22 -21.27 -4.24
C VAL A 154 -10.81 -20.64 -5.55
N VAL A 155 -11.01 -21.32 -6.68
CA VAL A 155 -10.94 -20.67 -8.00
C VAL A 155 -12.31 -20.12 -8.33
N ARG A 156 -12.46 -18.79 -8.34
CA ARG A 156 -13.75 -18.12 -8.55
C ARG A 156 -14.20 -18.27 -10.00
N ASP A 157 -15.49 -18.57 -10.19
CA ASP A 157 -16.15 -18.61 -11.51
C ASP A 157 -16.50 -17.18 -11.95
N LEU A 158 -15.59 -16.54 -12.69
CA LEU A 158 -15.69 -15.15 -13.12
C LEU A 158 -15.75 -15.05 -14.66
N ALA A 159 -16.17 -13.90 -15.16
CA ALA A 159 -16.38 -13.71 -16.59
C ALA A 159 -15.07 -13.69 -17.40
N GLU A 160 -15.12 -14.25 -18.62
CA GLU A 160 -14.07 -14.15 -19.63
C GLU A 160 -14.29 -12.99 -20.62
N GLU A 161 -15.49 -12.40 -20.59
CA GLU A 161 -15.90 -11.31 -21.48
C GLU A 161 -15.82 -9.94 -20.79
N LYS A 162 -15.27 -8.97 -21.52
CA LYS A 162 -15.05 -7.61 -21.04
C LYS A 162 -16.35 -6.81 -21.01
N LYS A 163 -16.76 -6.32 -19.83
CA LYS A 163 -17.90 -5.41 -19.63
C LYS A 163 -17.46 -3.95 -19.50
N ALA A 164 -16.45 -3.69 -18.67
CA ALA A 164 -15.75 -2.40 -18.63
C ALA A 164 -14.60 -2.42 -19.63
N LYS A 165 -14.52 -1.42 -20.49
CA LYS A 165 -13.35 -1.25 -21.38
C LYS A 165 -12.16 -0.70 -20.60
N ASN A 166 -12.43 0.20 -19.65
CA ASN A 166 -11.41 0.87 -18.85
C ASN A 166 -11.72 0.79 -17.35
N VAL A 167 -10.68 0.87 -16.53
CA VAL A 167 -10.79 1.05 -15.07
C VAL A 167 -9.92 2.23 -14.66
N ILE A 168 -10.47 3.10 -13.80
CA ILE A 168 -9.70 4.09 -13.04
C ILE A 168 -9.92 3.80 -11.56
N LEU A 169 -8.83 3.46 -10.86
CA LEU A 169 -8.81 3.23 -9.42
C LEU A 169 -8.11 4.42 -8.74
N PHE A 170 -8.90 5.24 -8.06
CA PHE A 170 -8.39 6.28 -7.18
C PHE A 170 -8.14 5.70 -5.78
N ILE A 171 -6.96 6.00 -5.23
CA ILE A 171 -6.57 5.64 -3.87
C ILE A 171 -6.27 6.93 -3.10
N GLY A 172 -7.07 7.22 -2.08
CA GLY A 172 -6.67 8.15 -1.03
C GLY A 172 -5.94 7.37 0.05
N ASP A 173 -4.61 7.37 0.05
CA ASP A 173 -3.81 6.59 1.01
C ASP A 173 -4.20 6.98 2.44
N GLY A 174 -4.53 6.00 3.29
CA GLY A 174 -4.97 6.24 4.67
C GLY A 174 -6.36 6.89 4.86
N MET A 175 -7.12 7.13 3.78
CA MET A 175 -8.38 7.89 3.81
C MET A 175 -9.53 7.12 4.49
N THR A 176 -10.08 7.69 5.57
CA THR A 176 -11.25 7.14 6.28
C THR A 176 -12.53 7.98 6.14
N THR A 177 -13.67 7.37 6.44
CA THR A 177 -14.99 8.03 6.38
C THR A 177 -15.11 9.27 7.27
N SER A 178 -14.40 9.30 8.40
CA SER A 178 -14.34 10.47 9.29
C SER A 178 -13.57 11.62 8.64
N MET A 179 -12.45 11.34 7.95
CA MET A 179 -11.71 12.35 7.18
C MET A 179 -12.57 12.92 6.04
N ILE A 180 -13.28 12.07 5.30
CA ILE A 180 -14.23 12.49 4.25
C ILE A 180 -15.29 13.41 4.84
N THR A 181 -15.77 13.11 6.06
CA THR A 181 -16.74 13.95 6.75
C THR A 181 -16.15 15.30 7.18
N ALA A 182 -14.91 15.32 7.67
CA ALA A 182 -14.19 16.55 8.00
C ALA A 182 -13.91 17.41 6.76
N ALA A 183 -13.40 16.81 5.68
CA ALA A 183 -13.18 17.47 4.38
C ALA A 183 -14.48 18.09 3.85
N ARG A 184 -15.60 17.35 3.91
CA ARG A 184 -16.92 17.88 3.55
C ARG A 184 -17.29 19.12 4.37
N LEU A 185 -17.03 19.10 5.67
CA LEU A 185 -17.36 20.20 6.58
C LEU A 185 -16.53 21.47 6.32
N ILE A 186 -15.25 21.32 5.98
CA ILE A 186 -14.38 22.47 5.70
C ILE A 186 -14.56 23.01 4.27
N GLY A 187 -14.82 22.13 3.29
CA GLY A 187 -14.93 22.48 1.87
C GLY A 187 -16.32 22.92 1.42
N HIS A 188 -17.39 22.58 2.15
CA HIS A 188 -18.77 22.85 1.72
C HIS A 188 -19.59 23.62 2.75
N LYS A 189 -20.23 24.70 2.28
CA LYS A 189 -21.12 25.53 3.10
C LYS A 189 -22.33 24.75 3.59
N SER A 190 -22.63 24.89 4.89
CA SER A 190 -23.84 24.38 5.53
C SER A 190 -24.75 25.53 5.96
N VAL A 191 -26.06 25.39 5.75
CA VAL A 191 -27.10 26.31 6.24
C VAL A 191 -28.16 25.51 6.99
N ASN A 192 -28.42 25.88 8.24
CA ASN A 192 -29.36 25.16 9.13
C ASN A 192 -29.06 23.64 9.21
N GLY A 193 -27.77 23.27 9.24
CA GLY A 193 -27.33 21.88 9.32
C GLY A 193 -27.40 21.09 8.01
N LYS A 194 -27.67 21.73 6.87
CA LYS A 194 -27.69 21.09 5.56
C LYS A 194 -26.59 21.63 4.66
N TYR A 195 -25.76 20.73 4.12
CA TYR A 195 -24.80 21.08 3.07
C TYR A 195 -25.52 21.59 1.82
N LEU A 196 -25.03 22.70 1.26
CA LEU A 196 -25.60 23.30 0.04
C LEU A 196 -25.10 22.61 -1.23
N THR A 197 -23.92 21.99 -1.16
CA THR A 197 -23.31 21.20 -2.22
C THR A 197 -22.77 19.89 -1.65
N LYS A 198 -22.45 18.95 -2.54
CA LYS A 198 -21.87 17.65 -2.21
C LYS A 198 -20.48 17.55 -2.82
N MET A 199 -19.60 16.78 -2.19
CA MET A 199 -18.36 16.32 -2.80
C MET A 199 -18.65 15.50 -4.08
N ALA A 200 -17.67 15.34 -4.95
CA ALA A 200 -17.76 14.50 -6.13
C ALA A 200 -18.01 13.03 -5.76
N MET A 201 -17.27 12.51 -4.78
CA MET A 201 -17.45 11.14 -4.26
C MET A 201 -18.87 10.90 -3.72
N ASP A 202 -19.48 11.89 -3.06
CA ASP A 202 -20.86 11.83 -2.53
C ASP A 202 -21.95 11.67 -3.62
N LYS A 203 -21.58 11.83 -4.89
CA LYS A 203 -22.49 11.69 -6.05
C LYS A 203 -22.39 10.31 -6.71
N PHE A 204 -21.47 9.45 -6.26
CA PHE A 204 -21.37 8.10 -6.78
C PHE A 204 -22.64 7.30 -6.43
N PRO A 205 -23.11 6.44 -7.34
CA PRO A 205 -24.33 5.67 -7.13
C PRO A 205 -24.17 4.54 -6.12
N ILE A 206 -22.94 4.06 -5.92
CA ILE A 206 -22.63 2.93 -5.02
C ILE A 206 -21.61 3.35 -3.97
N LEU A 207 -21.88 2.95 -2.74
CA LEU A 207 -20.98 3.03 -1.59
C LEU A 207 -20.92 1.66 -0.91
N GLY A 208 -19.71 1.14 -0.73
CA GLY A 208 -19.38 -0.02 0.09
C GLY A 208 -18.23 0.28 1.05
N HIS A 209 -17.78 -0.74 1.77
CA HIS A 209 -16.62 -0.69 2.65
C HIS A 209 -15.77 -1.94 2.45
N GLN A 210 -14.46 -1.79 2.60
CA GLN A 210 -13.52 -2.91 2.55
C GLN A 210 -12.77 -3.09 3.87
N MET A 211 -12.53 -4.36 4.23
CA MET A 211 -11.69 -4.77 5.35
C MET A 211 -10.22 -4.87 4.90
N THR A 212 -9.33 -4.22 5.64
CA THR A 212 -7.95 -3.95 5.20
C THR A 212 -6.88 -4.83 5.87
N HIS A 213 -7.25 -5.65 6.86
CA HIS A 213 -6.32 -6.52 7.60
C HIS A 213 -5.45 -7.41 6.70
N SER A 214 -4.28 -7.79 7.19
CA SER A 214 -3.27 -8.56 6.47
C SER A 214 -3.20 -10.02 6.92
N ILE A 215 -2.23 -10.79 6.39
CA ILE A 215 -1.99 -12.18 6.82
C ILE A 215 -1.47 -12.22 8.26
N ASP A 216 -0.49 -11.38 8.60
CA ASP A 216 0.27 -11.46 9.86
C ASP A 216 0.01 -10.31 10.82
N SER A 217 -0.82 -9.34 10.43
CA SER A 217 -1.23 -8.22 11.26
C SER A 217 -2.67 -7.81 10.97
N TYR A 218 -3.42 -7.49 12.02
CA TYR A 218 -4.75 -6.90 11.85
C TYR A 218 -4.67 -5.44 11.34
N ILE A 219 -3.53 -4.75 11.54
CA ILE A 219 -3.26 -3.44 10.94
C ILE A 219 -2.25 -3.62 9.79
N THR A 220 -2.65 -3.24 8.60
CA THR A 220 -1.85 -3.34 7.37
C THR A 220 -0.92 -2.13 7.21
N ASP A 221 0.17 -2.26 6.45
CA ASP A 221 0.85 -1.10 5.86
C ASP A 221 0.39 -0.90 4.41
N SER A 222 0.86 0.16 3.73
CA SER A 222 0.44 0.43 2.33
C SER A 222 0.89 -0.65 1.34
N ALA A 223 2.02 -1.33 1.59
CA ALA A 223 2.59 -2.31 0.66
C ALA A 223 1.66 -3.52 0.45
N ASN A 224 1.26 -4.12 1.56
CA ASN A 224 0.53 -5.37 1.53
C ASN A 224 -0.98 -5.15 1.31
N SER A 225 -1.52 -3.98 1.69
CA SER A 225 -2.88 -3.58 1.34
C SER A 225 -3.02 -3.27 -0.15
N ALA A 226 -2.11 -2.47 -0.73
CA ALA A 226 -2.09 -2.20 -2.17
C ALA A 226 -1.93 -3.51 -2.97
N SER A 227 -1.07 -4.42 -2.49
CA SER A 227 -0.89 -5.73 -3.11
C SER A 227 -2.16 -6.57 -3.10
N ALA A 228 -2.97 -6.50 -2.04
CA ALA A 228 -4.26 -7.17 -2.02
C ALA A 228 -5.24 -6.58 -3.05
N LEU A 229 -5.25 -5.25 -3.22
CA LEU A 229 -6.06 -4.57 -4.24
C LEU A 229 -5.64 -4.95 -5.67
N TYR A 230 -4.35 -5.24 -5.88
CA TYR A 230 -3.80 -5.47 -7.22
C TYR A 230 -3.66 -6.95 -7.59
N SER A 231 -3.55 -7.85 -6.63
CA SER A 231 -3.39 -9.29 -6.91
C SER A 231 -4.62 -10.11 -6.56
N GLY A 232 -5.49 -9.65 -5.65
CA GLY A 232 -6.56 -10.47 -5.08
C GLY A 232 -6.09 -11.42 -3.98
N HIS A 233 -4.87 -11.24 -3.49
CA HIS A 233 -4.29 -12.07 -2.45
C HIS A 233 -3.81 -11.19 -1.29
N LYS A 234 -4.17 -11.59 -0.06
CA LYS A 234 -3.60 -10.97 1.14
C LYS A 234 -2.09 -11.19 1.16
N SER A 235 -1.35 -10.28 1.79
CA SER A 235 0.09 -10.39 1.96
C SER A 235 0.52 -9.94 3.37
N THR A 236 1.80 -10.13 3.66
CA THR A 236 2.49 -9.76 4.90
C THR A 236 2.91 -8.30 4.87
N VAL A 237 2.93 -7.61 6.01
CA VAL A 237 3.44 -6.23 6.13
C VAL A 237 4.79 -6.05 5.41
N ASN A 238 4.95 -4.95 4.67
CA ASN A 238 6.04 -4.59 3.75
C ASN A 238 6.08 -5.33 2.41
N ALA A 239 5.38 -6.45 2.26
CA ALA A 239 5.48 -7.28 1.07
C ALA A 239 4.59 -6.78 -0.06
N MET A 240 5.06 -6.96 -1.28
CA MET A 240 4.34 -6.61 -2.49
C MET A 240 4.39 -7.71 -3.53
N GLY A 241 3.22 -8.06 -4.07
CA GLY A 241 3.08 -9.06 -5.14
C GLY A 241 3.57 -10.47 -4.80
N VAL A 242 3.79 -10.77 -3.51
CA VAL A 242 4.33 -12.04 -3.01
C VAL A 242 3.67 -12.46 -1.70
N TYR A 243 3.82 -13.73 -1.32
CA TYR A 243 3.70 -14.15 0.07
C TYR A 243 5.07 -14.24 0.72
N SER A 244 5.29 -13.57 1.85
CA SER A 244 6.58 -13.61 2.54
C SER A 244 6.91 -15.00 3.09
N ASP A 245 8.02 -15.56 2.63
CA ASP A 245 8.57 -16.83 3.09
C ASP A 245 9.78 -16.61 4.02
N SER A 246 10.47 -17.67 4.48
CA SER A 246 11.64 -17.52 5.37
C SER A 246 12.99 -17.48 4.65
N SER A 247 13.01 -17.54 3.32
CA SER A 247 14.26 -17.59 2.55
C SER A 247 15.05 -16.29 2.69
N PRO A 248 16.39 -16.30 2.48
CA PRO A 248 17.21 -15.11 2.71
C PRO A 248 17.05 -14.04 1.62
N ASP A 249 16.55 -14.38 0.44
CA ASP A 249 16.39 -13.45 -0.69
C ASP A 249 14.96 -12.92 -0.75
N ALA A 250 14.82 -11.61 -0.56
CA ALA A 250 13.55 -10.88 -0.62
C ALA A 250 12.87 -10.88 -2.00
N PHE A 251 13.49 -11.45 -3.02
CA PHE A 251 12.94 -11.62 -4.36
C PHE A 251 12.65 -13.09 -4.73
N ASP A 252 13.02 -14.06 -3.87
CA ASP A 252 12.73 -15.48 -4.09
C ASP A 252 11.34 -15.89 -3.59
N ASP A 253 10.65 -15.02 -2.85
CA ASP A 253 9.30 -15.27 -2.32
C ASP A 253 8.32 -15.73 -3.41
N PRO A 254 7.34 -16.61 -3.08
CA PRO A 254 6.29 -17.02 -4.00
C PRO A 254 5.46 -15.82 -4.47
N LYS A 255 5.46 -15.62 -5.80
CA LYS A 255 4.82 -14.47 -6.48
C LYS A 255 3.37 -14.75 -6.83
N VAL A 256 2.61 -13.68 -7.02
CA VAL A 256 1.23 -13.71 -7.52
C VAL A 256 1.06 -12.65 -8.58
N GLU A 257 0.47 -13.01 -9.72
CA GLU A 257 0.26 -12.09 -10.84
C GLU A 257 -0.70 -10.96 -10.45
N THR A 258 -0.30 -9.73 -10.76
CA THR A 258 -1.09 -8.51 -10.54
C THR A 258 -2.09 -8.28 -11.68
N ILE A 259 -3.08 -7.41 -11.44
CA ILE A 259 -4.12 -7.10 -12.40
C ILE A 259 -3.57 -6.51 -13.70
N VAL A 260 -2.49 -5.73 -13.64
CA VAL A 260 -1.88 -5.11 -14.83
C VAL A 260 -1.05 -6.09 -15.65
N GLU A 261 -0.42 -7.07 -15.00
CA GLU A 261 0.24 -8.18 -15.67
C GLU A 261 -0.78 -9.03 -16.42
N ILE A 262 -1.90 -9.39 -15.76
CA ILE A 262 -3.01 -10.11 -16.39
C ILE A 262 -3.58 -9.30 -17.56
N LEU A 263 -3.87 -8.01 -17.36
CA LEU A 263 -4.40 -7.12 -18.41
C LEU A 263 -3.47 -7.02 -19.62
N THR A 264 -2.15 -6.99 -19.39
CA THR A 264 -1.14 -6.94 -20.45
C THR A 264 -1.19 -8.21 -21.28
N ARG A 265 -1.17 -9.38 -20.63
CA ARG A 265 -1.18 -10.69 -21.28
C ARG A 265 -2.49 -10.99 -22.03
N VAL A 266 -3.60 -10.63 -21.41
CA VAL A 266 -4.94 -11.01 -21.86
C VAL A 266 -5.49 -10.05 -22.93
N TRP A 267 -5.35 -8.75 -22.70
CA TRP A 267 -5.96 -7.71 -23.54
C TRP A 267 -4.95 -6.76 -24.17
N GLY A 268 -3.70 -6.73 -23.67
CA GLY A 268 -2.72 -5.72 -24.04
C GLY A 268 -3.20 -4.31 -23.71
N SER A 269 -3.95 -4.13 -22.61
CA SER A 269 -4.49 -2.82 -22.22
C SER A 269 -3.36 -1.83 -21.92
N ALA A 270 -3.62 -0.54 -22.13
CA ALA A 270 -2.67 0.49 -21.70
C ALA A 270 -2.70 0.64 -20.17
N ILE A 271 -1.55 0.87 -19.55
CA ILE A 271 -1.41 0.94 -18.08
C ILE A 271 -0.91 2.32 -17.65
N GLY A 272 -1.53 2.92 -16.64
CA GLY A 272 -1.11 4.19 -16.06
C GLY A 272 -0.97 4.15 -14.55
N ILE A 273 0.06 4.81 -14.04
CA ILE A 273 0.31 5.02 -12.62
C ILE A 273 0.51 6.52 -12.41
N VAL A 274 -0.33 7.11 -11.58
CA VAL A 274 -0.24 8.52 -11.18
C VAL A 274 -0.24 8.57 -9.66
N SER A 275 0.69 9.31 -9.05
CA SER A 275 0.74 9.46 -7.60
C SER A 275 1.34 10.80 -7.20
N THR A 276 0.87 11.37 -6.10
CA THR A 276 1.57 12.48 -5.42
C THR A 276 2.75 12.00 -4.57
N ALA A 277 2.96 10.69 -4.40
CA ALA A 277 4.17 10.11 -3.80
C ALA A 277 5.35 10.08 -4.80
N PHE A 278 6.50 9.66 -4.28
CA PHE A 278 7.56 9.13 -5.15
C PHE A 278 7.10 7.84 -5.83
N LEU A 279 7.47 7.63 -7.08
CA LEU A 279 6.97 6.48 -7.86
C LEU A 279 7.39 5.10 -7.29
N ALA A 280 8.44 5.06 -6.48
CA ALA A 280 8.89 3.84 -5.81
C ALA A 280 8.20 3.58 -4.46
N ASP A 281 7.26 4.44 -4.04
CA ASP A 281 6.47 4.22 -2.83
C ASP A 281 5.56 2.99 -3.00
N ALA A 282 5.07 2.45 -1.89
CA ALA A 282 4.37 1.16 -1.89
C ALA A 282 3.17 1.10 -2.83
N THR A 283 2.23 2.04 -2.70
CA THR A 283 0.99 2.03 -3.45
C THR A 283 1.19 2.06 -4.98
N PRO A 284 2.06 2.92 -5.56
CA PRO A 284 2.34 2.85 -6.99
C PRO A 284 3.16 1.63 -7.38
N ILE A 285 4.19 1.28 -6.61
CA ILE A 285 5.14 0.26 -7.04
C ILE A 285 4.58 -1.16 -6.90
N ALA A 286 3.69 -1.41 -5.94
CA ALA A 286 3.02 -2.70 -5.73
C ALA A 286 2.18 -3.14 -6.93
N LEU A 287 1.81 -2.23 -7.83
CA LEU A 287 1.09 -2.57 -9.06
C LEU A 287 1.94 -3.45 -10.00
N THR A 288 3.28 -3.42 -9.87
CA THR A 288 4.22 -4.17 -10.71
C THR A 288 5.34 -4.87 -9.95
N GLY A 289 5.45 -4.60 -8.65
CA GLY A 289 6.56 -5.01 -7.80
C GLY A 289 6.32 -6.34 -7.11
N HIS A 290 7.36 -7.17 -7.10
CA HIS A 290 7.38 -8.46 -6.41
C HIS A 290 8.59 -8.55 -5.47
N THR A 291 8.37 -8.34 -4.17
CA THR A 291 9.38 -8.46 -3.12
C THR A 291 8.72 -8.50 -1.74
N ARG A 292 9.34 -9.16 -0.74
CA ARG A 292 8.86 -9.07 0.65
C ARG A 292 9.13 -7.73 1.34
N THR A 293 9.90 -6.83 0.71
CA THR A 293 10.35 -5.57 1.33
C THR A 293 10.17 -4.37 0.41
N ARG A 294 9.21 -3.51 0.75
CA ARG A 294 8.93 -2.23 0.04
C ARG A 294 10.14 -1.30 -0.09
N GLY A 295 11.13 -1.40 0.79
CA GLY A 295 12.35 -0.57 0.79
C GLY A 295 13.32 -0.82 -0.39
N HIS A 296 13.09 -1.82 -1.24
CA HIS A 296 13.95 -2.09 -2.41
C HIS A 296 13.61 -1.20 -3.62
N TYR A 297 13.56 0.12 -3.44
CA TYR A 297 13.13 1.08 -4.47
C TYR A 297 13.82 0.90 -5.81
N GLY A 298 15.15 0.76 -5.80
CA GLY A 298 15.94 0.61 -7.02
C GLY A 298 15.55 -0.61 -7.88
N PRO A 299 15.67 -1.85 -7.36
CA PRO A 299 15.18 -3.04 -8.06
C PRO A 299 13.71 -2.97 -8.48
N LEU A 300 12.87 -2.33 -7.68
CA LEU A 300 11.45 -2.20 -7.98
C LEU A 300 11.17 -1.22 -9.13
N ILE A 301 11.92 -0.11 -9.24
CA ILE A 301 11.87 0.77 -10.41
C ILE A 301 12.28 -0.01 -11.67
N ASP A 302 13.26 -0.91 -11.55
CA ASP A 302 13.64 -1.79 -12.66
C ASP A 302 12.51 -2.75 -13.05
N GLN A 303 11.87 -3.40 -12.08
CA GLN A 303 10.68 -4.24 -12.33
C GLN A 303 9.53 -3.45 -12.96
N MET A 304 9.30 -2.21 -12.51
CA MET A 304 8.28 -1.34 -13.10
C MET A 304 8.56 -1.03 -14.58
N LEU A 305 9.83 -0.97 -14.99
CA LEU A 305 10.20 -0.73 -16.39
C LEU A 305 10.30 -2.02 -17.22
N ASN A 306 10.77 -3.12 -16.63
CA ASN A 306 11.22 -4.32 -17.32
C ASN A 306 10.42 -5.59 -16.99
N GLY A 307 9.52 -5.54 -16.00
CA GLY A 307 8.94 -6.72 -15.37
C GLY A 307 9.96 -7.49 -14.53
N VAL A 308 9.55 -8.62 -13.97
CA VAL A 308 10.45 -9.55 -13.29
C VAL A 308 11.31 -10.27 -14.32
N THR A 309 12.60 -9.92 -14.41
CA THR A 309 13.53 -10.49 -15.42
C THR A 309 14.36 -11.66 -14.92
N ASN A 310 14.48 -11.84 -13.60
CA ASN A 310 15.36 -12.85 -13.00
C ASN A 310 14.74 -14.26 -12.99
N TYR A 311 13.42 -14.34 -13.21
CA TYR A 311 12.66 -15.58 -13.26
C TYR A 311 11.73 -15.57 -14.47
N THR A 312 11.27 -16.74 -14.90
CA THR A 312 10.18 -16.80 -15.89
C THR A 312 8.91 -16.31 -15.20
N TRP A 313 8.44 -15.12 -15.59
CA TRP A 313 7.23 -14.49 -15.07
C TRP A 313 6.37 -13.92 -16.20
N THR A 314 5.35 -13.14 -15.89
CA THR A 314 4.53 -12.48 -16.91
C THR A 314 5.36 -11.44 -17.68
N PRO A 315 5.45 -11.54 -19.02
CA PRO A 315 6.15 -10.53 -19.80
C PRO A 315 5.48 -9.16 -19.63
N PHE A 316 6.26 -8.20 -19.16
CA PHE A 316 5.80 -6.83 -18.92
C PHE A 316 6.81 -5.84 -19.51
N SER A 317 6.33 -4.77 -20.14
CA SER A 317 7.19 -3.80 -20.86
C SER A 317 7.02 -2.36 -20.35
N GLY A 318 6.60 -2.24 -19.09
CA GLY A 318 6.40 -0.98 -18.39
C GLY A 318 5.07 -0.28 -18.72
N PRO A 319 4.51 0.51 -17.78
CA PRO A 319 3.29 1.27 -17.98
C PRO A 319 3.39 2.30 -19.11
N ASP A 320 2.29 2.64 -19.77
CA ASP A 320 2.26 3.70 -20.77
C ASP A 320 2.40 5.10 -20.16
N VAL A 321 1.97 5.28 -18.91
CA VAL A 321 2.06 6.54 -18.16
C VAL A 321 2.57 6.29 -16.76
N LEU A 322 3.57 7.06 -16.34
CA LEU A 322 4.12 7.09 -14.99
C LEU A 322 4.29 8.55 -14.57
N PHE A 323 3.44 9.06 -13.68
CA PHE A 323 3.50 10.45 -13.21
C PHE A 323 3.59 10.48 -11.68
N GLY A 324 4.65 11.09 -11.17
CA GLY A 324 4.81 11.30 -9.73
C GLY A 324 6.13 11.96 -9.39
N ALA A 325 6.70 11.56 -8.26
CA ALA A 325 7.89 12.18 -7.69
C ALA A 325 9.04 11.18 -7.53
N GLY A 326 10.04 11.54 -6.71
CA GLY A 326 11.13 10.66 -6.30
C GLY A 326 12.30 10.63 -7.27
N ALA A 327 12.58 11.75 -7.94
CA ALA A 327 13.61 11.84 -8.98
C ALA A 327 15.01 11.37 -8.52
N GLU A 328 15.32 11.45 -7.23
CA GLU A 328 16.54 10.92 -6.63
C GLU A 328 16.74 9.42 -6.87
N ASN A 329 15.66 8.65 -6.94
CA ASN A 329 15.73 7.21 -7.19
C ASN A 329 15.96 6.87 -8.68
N PHE A 330 15.85 7.86 -9.57
CA PHE A 330 15.98 7.67 -11.02
C PHE A 330 17.33 8.17 -11.56
N HIS A 331 17.97 9.12 -10.91
CA HIS A 331 19.24 9.67 -11.36
C HIS A 331 20.44 8.95 -10.74
N ALA A 332 21.47 8.66 -11.55
CA ALA A 332 22.71 8.03 -11.08
C ALA A 332 23.34 8.80 -9.90
N LYS A 333 23.35 10.14 -9.97
CA LYS A 333 23.85 11.00 -8.89
C LYS A 333 23.00 11.00 -7.61
N GLY A 334 21.78 10.47 -7.67
CA GLY A 334 20.90 10.26 -6.52
C GLY A 334 21.05 8.86 -5.90
N GLY A 335 21.93 8.01 -6.43
CA GLY A 335 22.13 6.65 -5.93
C GLY A 335 21.11 5.65 -6.47
N SER A 336 20.60 5.88 -7.69
CA SER A 336 19.71 4.95 -8.39
C SER A 336 20.35 3.57 -8.59
N TYR A 337 19.49 2.59 -8.89
CA TYR A 337 19.89 1.18 -8.94
C TYR A 337 21.03 0.93 -9.93
N GLN A 338 22.08 0.26 -9.45
CA GLN A 338 23.28 -0.08 -10.23
C GLN A 338 23.97 1.14 -10.88
N ASP A 339 23.85 2.33 -10.26
CA ASP A 339 24.37 3.61 -10.74
C ASP A 339 23.88 3.99 -12.16
N LYS A 340 22.74 3.43 -12.60
CA LYS A 340 22.14 3.73 -13.92
C LYS A 340 21.26 4.96 -13.84
N ASP A 341 21.31 5.82 -14.84
CA ASP A 341 20.30 6.86 -14.99
C ASP A 341 19.02 6.25 -15.60
N TYR A 342 18.04 5.98 -14.75
CA TYR A 342 16.76 5.43 -15.16
C TYR A 342 15.97 6.39 -16.04
N VAL A 343 16.15 7.72 -15.93
CA VAL A 343 15.51 8.64 -16.89
C VAL A 343 15.98 8.33 -18.31
N GLU A 344 17.26 8.01 -18.49
CA GLU A 344 17.79 7.53 -19.78
C GLU A 344 17.32 6.11 -20.14
N GLU A 345 17.20 5.19 -19.19
CA GLU A 345 16.64 3.85 -19.46
C GLU A 345 15.18 3.93 -19.94
N PHE A 346 14.38 4.83 -19.36
CA PHE A 346 13.02 5.13 -19.83
C PHE A 346 13.04 5.77 -21.23
N ARG A 347 13.95 6.72 -21.51
CA ARG A 347 14.09 7.30 -22.86
C ARG A 347 14.45 6.26 -23.91
N LYS A 348 15.30 5.28 -23.58
CA LYS A 348 15.64 4.15 -24.47
C LYS A 348 14.43 3.26 -24.80
N LYS A 349 13.39 3.29 -23.97
CA LYS A 349 12.08 2.64 -24.19
C LYS A 349 11.01 3.62 -24.71
N ASP A 350 11.44 4.68 -25.39
CA ASP A 350 10.61 5.68 -26.08
C ASP A 350 9.68 6.51 -25.18
N TYR A 351 9.96 6.59 -23.87
CA TYR A 351 9.23 7.49 -22.98
C TYR A 351 9.61 8.96 -23.24
N LYS A 352 8.60 9.82 -23.28
CA LYS A 352 8.77 11.27 -23.19
C LYS A 352 8.77 11.68 -21.72
N VAL A 353 9.77 12.46 -21.34
CA VAL A 353 9.98 12.85 -19.94
C VAL A 353 9.47 14.27 -19.72
N ALA A 354 8.66 14.47 -18.70
CA ALA A 354 8.27 15.76 -18.15
C ALA A 354 8.85 15.93 -16.74
N LEU A 355 9.33 17.12 -16.42
CA LEU A 355 9.90 17.45 -15.11
C LEU A 355 9.13 18.56 -14.38
N ASP A 356 8.13 19.14 -15.04
CA ASP A 356 7.34 20.26 -14.54
C ASP A 356 5.96 20.26 -15.20
N ASN A 357 5.05 21.12 -14.72
CA ASN A 357 3.69 21.22 -15.25
C ASN A 357 3.68 21.74 -16.70
N THR A 358 4.57 22.67 -17.03
CA THR A 358 4.69 23.20 -18.40
C THR A 358 4.99 22.09 -19.40
N THR A 359 6.01 21.28 -19.15
CA THR A 359 6.40 20.14 -20.01
C THR A 359 5.35 19.04 -20.00
N LEU A 360 4.73 18.75 -18.84
CA LEU A 360 3.61 17.82 -18.73
C LEU A 360 2.49 18.20 -19.71
N SER A 361 2.06 19.46 -19.71
CA SER A 361 0.96 19.95 -20.56
C SER A 361 1.22 19.74 -22.06
N THR A 362 2.49 19.79 -22.48
CA THR A 362 2.91 19.64 -23.88
C THR A 362 3.09 18.18 -24.34
N LEU A 363 3.04 17.21 -23.43
CA LEU A 363 3.19 15.79 -23.79
C LEU A 363 2.12 15.36 -24.80
N ASN A 364 2.58 14.67 -25.85
CA ASN A 364 1.74 14.15 -26.92
C ASN A 364 1.17 12.78 -26.53
N SER A 365 -0.16 12.65 -26.59
CA SER A 365 -0.92 11.46 -26.18
C SER A 365 -0.53 10.15 -26.86
N LYS A 366 0.20 10.18 -27.98
CA LYS A 366 0.64 8.96 -28.69
C LYS A 366 1.86 8.29 -28.05
N ASN A 367 2.60 8.99 -27.19
CA ASN A 367 3.88 8.51 -26.66
C ASN A 367 3.69 7.91 -25.27
N LYS A 368 4.54 6.97 -24.88
CA LYS A 368 4.70 6.64 -23.47
C LYS A 368 5.26 7.86 -22.73
N ALA A 369 4.92 8.02 -21.46
CA ALA A 369 5.26 9.21 -20.70
C ALA A 369 5.76 8.88 -19.29
N LEU A 370 6.85 9.54 -18.90
CA LEU A 370 7.39 9.56 -17.55
C LEU A 370 7.37 11.01 -17.04
N GLY A 371 6.81 11.24 -15.87
CA GLY A 371 6.77 12.51 -15.17
C GLY A 371 7.41 12.36 -13.81
N LEU A 372 8.47 13.15 -13.55
CA LEU A 372 9.19 13.20 -12.29
C LEU A 372 9.23 14.66 -11.85
N PHE A 373 8.35 15.06 -10.94
CA PHE A 373 8.08 16.49 -10.69
C PHE A 373 8.80 17.07 -9.46
N SER A 374 9.27 16.21 -8.56
CA SER A 374 10.07 16.61 -7.40
C SER A 374 10.93 15.46 -6.90
N THR A 375 11.88 15.77 -6.02
CA THR A 375 12.46 14.77 -5.10
C THR A 375 11.49 14.44 -3.98
N SER A 376 11.64 13.27 -3.34
CA SER A 376 10.69 12.79 -2.32
C SER A 376 9.26 12.78 -2.89
N SER A 377 8.23 13.08 -2.10
CA SER A 377 6.84 13.23 -2.58
C SER A 377 6.58 14.62 -3.15
N LEU A 378 5.50 14.79 -3.93
CA LEU A 378 5.02 16.11 -4.31
C LEU A 378 4.65 16.90 -3.04
N PRO A 379 4.92 18.22 -3.01
CA PRO A 379 4.38 19.10 -1.99
C PRO A 379 2.85 19.02 -1.93
N VAL A 380 2.31 19.06 -0.71
CA VAL A 380 0.86 19.00 -0.44
C VAL A 380 0.11 20.15 -1.11
N TRP A 381 -1.21 20.01 -1.25
CA TRP A 381 -2.03 21.02 -1.90
C TRP A 381 -1.96 22.37 -1.17
N LEU A 382 -1.94 22.39 0.17
CA LEU A 382 -1.84 23.62 0.97
C LEU A 382 -0.55 24.39 0.66
N ASP A 383 0.59 23.70 0.56
CA ASP A 383 1.87 24.34 0.28
C ASP A 383 1.92 24.86 -1.17
N ARG A 384 1.33 24.15 -2.13
CA ARG A 384 1.27 24.60 -3.53
C ARG A 384 0.34 25.80 -3.76
N ASN A 385 -0.67 25.99 -2.93
CA ASN A 385 -1.76 26.95 -3.20
C ASN A 385 -1.96 28.03 -2.13
N VAL A 386 -1.55 27.78 -0.89
CA VAL A 386 -1.77 28.66 0.27
C VAL A 386 -0.44 29.12 0.86
N TYR A 387 0.42 28.18 1.26
CA TYR A 387 1.72 28.44 1.88
C TYR A 387 2.88 28.29 0.88
N THR A 388 2.80 29.04 -0.23
CA THR A 388 3.73 28.91 -1.37
C THR A 388 5.19 29.20 -1.05
N GLU A 389 5.46 29.89 0.06
CA GLU A 389 6.83 30.11 0.56
C GLU A 389 7.53 28.78 0.90
N ASN A 390 6.78 27.75 1.30
CA ASN A 390 7.31 26.40 1.55
C ASN A 390 7.88 25.78 0.27
N ILE A 391 7.32 26.13 -0.89
CA ILE A 391 7.83 25.70 -2.21
C ILE A 391 9.05 26.52 -2.59
N ILE A 392 8.96 27.86 -2.50
CA ILE A 392 10.01 28.79 -2.91
C ILE A 392 11.33 28.52 -2.16
N ASN A 393 11.23 28.16 -0.88
CA ASN A 393 12.39 27.89 -0.02
C ASN A 393 12.87 26.43 -0.05
N SER A 394 12.20 25.56 -0.83
CA SER A 394 12.58 24.16 -0.94
C SER A 394 13.76 23.92 -1.89
N THR A 395 14.32 22.70 -1.83
CA THR A 395 15.45 22.26 -2.67
C THR A 395 15.08 21.00 -3.47
N ASN A 396 13.79 20.83 -3.75
CA ASN A 396 13.19 19.58 -4.21
C ASN A 396 13.11 19.43 -5.75
N HIS A 397 13.81 20.25 -6.53
CA HIS A 397 13.74 20.19 -7.98
C HIS A 397 14.20 18.82 -8.52
N PRO A 398 13.45 18.21 -9.47
CA PRO A 398 13.69 16.83 -9.89
C PRO A 398 15.03 16.64 -10.61
N SER A 399 15.65 17.70 -11.11
CA SER A 399 17.01 17.63 -11.67
C SER A 399 18.12 17.52 -10.62
N LEU A 400 17.81 17.49 -9.32
CA LEU A 400 18.76 17.41 -8.20
C LEU A 400 19.87 18.48 -8.29
N ASP A 401 19.47 19.73 -8.51
CA ASP A 401 20.38 20.89 -8.63
C ASP A 401 20.29 21.85 -7.43
N GLY A 402 19.56 21.46 -6.37
CA GLY A 402 19.41 22.22 -5.15
C GLY A 402 18.49 23.44 -5.28
N LYS A 403 17.63 23.47 -6.31
CA LYS A 403 16.62 24.53 -6.50
C LYS A 403 15.23 24.06 -6.08
N PRO A 404 14.27 24.99 -5.89
CA PRO A 404 12.87 24.66 -5.70
C PRO A 404 12.19 24.21 -7.00
N ALA A 405 11.26 23.25 -6.90
CA ALA A 405 10.33 22.90 -7.98
C ALA A 405 9.15 23.89 -7.99
N ASN A 406 9.30 25.04 -8.65
CA ASN A 406 8.27 26.09 -8.65
C ASN A 406 7.12 25.88 -9.66
N ASP A 407 7.29 24.98 -10.64
CA ASP A 407 6.29 24.69 -11.69
C ASP A 407 5.75 23.26 -11.52
N LEU A 408 5.07 23.00 -10.40
CA LEU A 408 4.54 21.68 -10.03
C LEU A 408 3.13 21.46 -10.59
N PRO A 409 2.84 20.29 -11.20
CA PRO A 409 1.47 19.89 -11.46
C PRO A 409 0.77 19.45 -10.16
N GLY A 410 -0.56 19.56 -10.11
CA GLY A 410 -1.35 18.85 -9.11
C GLY A 410 -1.79 17.46 -9.53
N LEU A 411 -2.43 16.75 -8.61
CA LEU A 411 -2.98 15.41 -8.90
C LEU A 411 -3.96 15.48 -10.08
N LYS A 412 -4.79 16.52 -10.11
CA LYS A 412 -5.73 16.79 -11.21
C LYS A 412 -5.03 16.91 -12.56
N ASP A 413 -3.96 17.69 -12.65
CA ASP A 413 -3.25 17.93 -13.91
C ASP A 413 -2.62 16.64 -14.44
N MET A 414 -1.96 15.89 -13.54
CA MET A 414 -1.36 14.60 -13.87
C MET A 414 -2.40 13.58 -14.34
N VAL A 415 -3.52 13.44 -13.61
CA VAL A 415 -4.57 12.48 -13.93
C VAL A 415 -5.25 12.81 -15.26
N LEU A 416 -5.59 14.07 -15.52
CA LEU A 416 -6.21 14.46 -16.79
C LEU A 416 -5.30 14.18 -17.99
N LYS A 417 -4.00 14.50 -17.87
CA LYS A 417 -3.04 14.18 -18.93
C LYS A 417 -2.86 12.66 -19.09
N ALA A 418 -2.84 11.90 -18.00
CA ALA A 418 -2.75 10.45 -18.03
C ALA A 418 -3.95 9.83 -18.75
N VAL A 419 -5.18 10.27 -18.44
CA VAL A 419 -6.40 9.82 -19.14
C VAL A 419 -6.30 10.08 -20.64
N ASP A 420 -5.81 11.24 -21.06
CA ASP A 420 -5.66 11.55 -22.48
C ASP A 420 -4.66 10.64 -23.20
N ILE A 421 -3.51 10.37 -22.58
CA ILE A 421 -2.49 9.45 -23.13
C ILE A 421 -3.03 8.01 -23.19
N LEU A 422 -3.63 7.54 -22.08
CA LEU A 422 -4.15 6.17 -21.97
C LEU A 422 -5.34 5.93 -22.89
N HIS A 423 -6.21 6.93 -23.09
CA HIS A 423 -7.31 6.84 -24.04
C HIS A 423 -6.80 6.65 -25.48
N GLU A 424 -5.83 7.47 -25.89
CA GLU A 424 -5.22 7.39 -27.23
C GLU A 424 -4.46 6.07 -27.43
N ARG A 425 -3.61 5.68 -26.46
CA ARG A 425 -2.75 4.48 -26.58
C ARG A 425 -3.51 3.17 -26.35
N GLY A 426 -4.50 3.20 -25.46
CA GLY A 426 -5.35 2.06 -25.15
C GLY A 426 -6.27 1.72 -26.32
N GLY A 427 -6.84 2.74 -26.99
CA GLY A 427 -7.71 2.55 -28.14
C GLY A 427 -8.81 1.51 -27.86
N ASP A 428 -8.90 0.46 -28.69
CA ASP A 428 -9.85 -0.63 -28.49
C ASP A 428 -9.48 -1.64 -27.40
N ARG A 429 -8.20 -1.70 -27.02
CA ARG A 429 -7.73 -2.55 -25.92
C ARG A 429 -8.19 -2.00 -24.56
N GLY A 430 -8.44 -0.70 -24.47
CA GLY A 430 -8.81 -0.01 -23.24
C GLY A 430 -7.61 0.23 -22.33
N PHE A 431 -7.86 0.70 -21.11
CA PHE A 431 -6.80 1.02 -20.15
C PHE A 431 -7.15 0.73 -18.70
N PHE A 432 -6.13 0.55 -17.88
CA PHE A 432 -6.20 0.58 -16.42
C PHE A 432 -5.33 1.72 -15.91
N MET A 433 -5.86 2.53 -15.00
CA MET A 433 -5.11 3.57 -14.33
C MET A 433 -5.30 3.48 -12.82
N MET A 434 -4.19 3.51 -12.08
CA MET A 434 -4.20 3.82 -10.65
C MET A 434 -3.77 5.27 -10.46
N ALA A 435 -4.53 6.01 -9.65
CA ALA A 435 -4.26 7.40 -9.29
C ALA A 435 -4.31 7.60 -7.77
N GLU A 436 -3.23 8.09 -7.17
CA GLU A 436 -3.07 8.15 -5.73
C GLU A 436 -2.93 9.58 -5.19
N ALA A 437 -3.71 9.90 -4.16
CA ALA A 437 -3.50 11.05 -3.27
C ALA A 437 -2.75 10.59 -2.00
N ALA A 438 -1.44 10.46 -2.12
CA ALA A 438 -0.59 9.80 -1.11
C ALA A 438 -0.40 10.62 0.17
N SER A 439 -0.48 11.94 0.07
CA SER A 439 -0.18 12.81 1.20
C SER A 439 -1.31 12.88 2.22
N ILE A 440 -2.49 12.29 1.97
CA ILE A 440 -3.51 12.12 3.01
C ILE A 440 -2.90 11.31 4.17
N ASP A 441 -2.32 10.15 3.87
CA ASP A 441 -1.60 9.30 4.81
C ASP A 441 -0.38 10.00 5.43
N LYS A 442 0.51 10.53 4.59
CA LYS A 442 1.78 11.13 5.05
C LYS A 442 1.55 12.26 6.04
N GLN A 443 0.52 13.08 5.79
CA GLN A 443 0.18 14.18 6.69
C GLN A 443 -0.58 13.71 7.93
N MET A 444 -1.35 12.62 7.85
CA MET A 444 -1.94 11.98 9.03
C MET A 444 -0.88 11.40 9.96
N HIS A 445 0.19 10.81 9.42
CA HIS A 445 1.33 10.34 10.21
C HIS A 445 1.99 11.47 11.02
N VAL A 446 2.31 12.61 10.37
CA VAL A 446 2.93 13.76 11.06
C VAL A 446 1.93 14.63 11.83
N LEU A 447 0.66 14.21 11.91
CA LEU A 447 -0.41 14.87 12.64
C LEU A 447 -0.73 16.28 12.10
N ASP A 448 -0.50 16.51 10.81
CA ASP A 448 -0.84 17.73 10.08
C ASP A 448 -2.17 17.55 9.34
N TYR A 449 -3.25 17.57 10.12
CA TYR A 449 -4.56 17.19 9.63
C TYR A 449 -5.12 18.16 8.58
N ASP A 450 -4.81 19.44 8.65
CA ASP A 450 -5.30 20.42 7.67
C ASP A 450 -4.67 20.18 6.29
N ARG A 451 -3.36 19.85 6.23
CA ARG A 451 -2.72 19.43 4.97
C ARG A 451 -3.29 18.11 4.46
N ALA A 452 -3.52 17.12 5.32
CA ALA A 452 -4.15 15.85 4.95
C ALA A 452 -5.55 16.06 4.34
N LEU A 453 -6.39 16.90 4.97
CA LEU A 453 -7.73 17.21 4.47
C LEU A 453 -7.69 18.06 3.19
N GLY A 454 -6.67 18.90 3.00
CA GLY A 454 -6.44 19.62 1.75
C GLY A 454 -6.17 18.70 0.58
N ASP A 455 -5.28 17.71 0.74
CA ASP A 455 -5.01 16.70 -0.29
C ASP A 455 -6.23 15.79 -0.54
N LEU A 456 -7.05 15.51 0.47
CA LEU A 456 -8.33 14.82 0.29
C LEU A 456 -9.33 15.63 -0.55
N LEU A 457 -9.37 16.96 -0.39
CA LEU A 457 -10.17 17.83 -1.25
C LEU A 457 -9.61 17.91 -2.68
N GLU A 458 -8.28 17.86 -2.86
CA GLU A 458 -7.67 17.75 -4.19
C GLU A 458 -8.03 16.42 -4.87
N LEU A 459 -8.09 15.31 -4.12
CA LEU A 459 -8.59 14.04 -4.63
C LEU A 459 -10.04 14.16 -5.12
N ASP A 460 -10.93 14.75 -4.33
CA ASP A 460 -12.33 14.94 -4.72
C ASP A 460 -12.48 15.83 -5.98
N ASP A 461 -11.72 16.93 -6.05
CA ASP A 461 -11.69 17.80 -7.23
C ASP A 461 -11.14 17.07 -8.47
N THR A 462 -10.13 16.21 -8.29
CA THR A 462 -9.57 15.37 -9.34
C THR A 462 -10.59 14.35 -9.86
N VAL A 463 -11.34 13.70 -8.96
CA VAL A 463 -12.43 12.77 -9.31
C VAL A 463 -13.50 13.51 -10.12
N ALA A 464 -13.89 14.72 -9.70
CA ALA A 464 -14.85 15.54 -10.43
C ALA A 464 -14.39 15.86 -11.86
N ALA A 465 -13.14 16.32 -11.99
CA ALA A 465 -12.54 16.66 -13.27
C ALA A 465 -12.40 15.43 -14.18
N THR A 466 -12.05 14.28 -13.62
CA THR A 466 -11.93 13.02 -14.35
C THR A 466 -13.27 12.56 -14.90
N ILE A 467 -14.34 12.58 -14.10
CA ILE A 467 -15.70 12.22 -14.57
C ILE A 467 -16.13 13.17 -15.71
N ALA A 468 -15.85 14.47 -15.58
CA ALA A 468 -16.13 15.44 -16.64
C ALA A 468 -15.34 15.12 -17.92
N ARG A 469 -14.05 14.81 -17.81
CA ARG A 469 -13.20 14.46 -18.96
C ARG A 469 -13.63 13.16 -19.63
N LEU A 470 -13.97 12.12 -18.87
CA LEU A 470 -14.51 10.87 -19.41
C LEU A 470 -15.85 11.07 -20.13
N THR A 471 -16.67 12.01 -19.66
CA THR A 471 -17.93 12.40 -20.32
C THR A 471 -17.65 13.09 -21.65
N GLU A 472 -16.71 14.05 -21.66
CA GLU A 472 -16.28 14.77 -22.86
C GLU A 472 -15.70 13.82 -23.93
N LEU A 473 -14.89 12.85 -23.52
CA LEU A 473 -14.35 11.81 -24.38
C LEU A 473 -15.39 10.77 -24.82
N GLY A 474 -16.61 10.79 -24.25
CA GLY A 474 -17.67 9.84 -24.57
C GLY A 474 -17.41 8.41 -24.09
N ILE A 475 -16.54 8.24 -23.08
CA ILE A 475 -16.13 6.91 -22.58
C ILE A 475 -16.57 6.60 -21.15
N LEU A 476 -17.26 7.53 -20.45
CA LEU A 476 -17.72 7.30 -19.08
C LEU A 476 -18.54 6.00 -18.93
N ASN A 477 -19.46 5.72 -19.85
CA ASN A 477 -20.28 4.51 -19.83
C ASN A 477 -19.49 3.21 -20.06
N ASN A 478 -18.23 3.30 -20.50
CA ASN A 478 -17.33 2.16 -20.72
C ASN A 478 -16.21 2.09 -19.68
N THR A 479 -16.21 2.98 -18.69
CA THR A 479 -15.16 3.10 -17.68
C THR A 479 -15.74 2.84 -16.30
N LEU A 480 -15.21 1.85 -15.59
CA LEU A 480 -15.44 1.67 -14.17
C LEU A 480 -14.52 2.63 -13.40
N VAL A 481 -15.11 3.55 -12.64
CA VAL A 481 -14.39 4.47 -11.76
C VAL A 481 -14.60 4.03 -10.33
N LEU A 482 -13.50 3.79 -9.62
CA LEU A 482 -13.47 3.41 -8.21
C LEU A 482 -12.71 4.49 -7.43
N VAL A 483 -13.19 4.83 -6.23
CA VAL A 483 -12.45 5.63 -5.25
C VAL A 483 -12.46 4.88 -3.93
N THR A 484 -11.28 4.61 -3.39
CA THR A 484 -11.13 3.93 -2.09
C THR A 484 -9.83 4.34 -1.40
N ALA A 485 -9.47 3.65 -0.33
CA ALA A 485 -8.19 3.74 0.35
C ALA A 485 -7.56 2.35 0.43
N ASP A 486 -6.28 2.30 0.73
CA ASP A 486 -5.53 1.08 0.98
C ASP A 486 -5.63 0.64 2.46
N HIS A 487 -5.61 1.60 3.37
CA HIS A 487 -5.87 1.46 4.81
C HIS A 487 -6.49 2.74 5.38
N GLY A 488 -6.72 2.78 6.70
CA GLY A 488 -7.26 3.94 7.38
C GLY A 488 -6.39 4.41 8.54
N HIS A 489 -6.47 5.69 8.88
CA HIS A 489 -6.05 6.17 10.21
C HIS A 489 -7.24 6.30 11.16
N GLY A 490 -6.98 6.13 12.46
CA GLY A 490 -7.96 6.30 13.53
C GLY A 490 -8.28 7.77 13.83
N PHE A 491 -8.54 8.56 12.79
CA PHE A 491 -8.87 9.98 12.83
C PHE A 491 -10.34 10.22 13.16
N ASP A 492 -10.66 11.23 13.98
CA ASP A 492 -12.02 11.72 14.18
C ASP A 492 -12.07 13.22 14.53
N VAL A 493 -13.27 13.81 14.43
CA VAL A 493 -13.61 15.16 14.88
C VAL A 493 -14.53 15.05 16.09
N TYR A 494 -14.03 15.46 17.26
CA TYR A 494 -14.74 15.32 18.54
C TYR A 494 -15.32 16.63 19.08
N GLY A 495 -15.17 17.74 18.35
CA GLY A 495 -15.75 19.03 18.72
C GLY A 495 -15.24 20.17 17.83
N SER A 496 -15.29 21.40 18.35
CA SER A 496 -14.59 22.55 17.78
C SER A 496 -13.60 23.12 18.79
N ALA A 497 -12.57 23.80 18.32
CA ALA A 497 -11.63 24.53 19.16
C ALA A 497 -11.74 26.03 18.90
N ASP A 498 -11.85 26.83 19.96
CA ASP A 498 -11.71 28.29 19.91
C ASP A 498 -10.23 28.67 20.07
N THR A 499 -9.51 28.79 18.96
CA THR A 499 -8.05 29.01 18.93
C THR A 499 -7.65 30.29 19.66
N LYS A 500 -8.42 31.38 19.48
CA LYS A 500 -8.17 32.66 20.16
C LYS A 500 -8.39 32.56 21.67
N TYR A 501 -9.39 31.81 22.12
CA TYR A 501 -9.59 31.59 23.55
C TYR A 501 -8.47 30.72 24.13
N MET A 502 -8.08 29.64 23.44
CA MET A 502 -6.97 28.78 23.86
C MET A 502 -5.67 29.56 24.03
N ALA A 503 -5.31 30.38 23.04
CA ALA A 503 -4.10 31.20 23.07
C ALA A 503 -4.10 32.28 24.18
N SER A 504 -5.28 32.60 24.74
CA SER A 504 -5.39 33.56 25.85
C SER A 504 -5.17 32.95 27.23
N ILE A 505 -5.14 31.62 27.33
CA ILE A 505 -4.92 30.90 28.59
C ILE A 505 -3.43 30.63 28.78
N ASP A 506 -2.95 30.79 30.01
CA ASP A 506 -1.57 30.51 30.41
C ASP A 506 -1.13 29.08 30.01
N ASP A 507 0.11 28.95 29.53
CA ASP A 507 0.68 27.67 29.08
C ASP A 507 0.69 26.58 30.15
N ASP A 508 0.81 26.97 31.42
CA ASP A 508 0.80 26.04 32.55
C ASP A 508 -0.64 25.63 32.97
N ASP A 509 -1.68 26.34 32.51
CA ASP A 509 -3.09 25.99 32.79
C ASP A 509 -3.68 25.07 31.72
N VAL A 510 -3.20 23.82 31.72
CA VAL A 510 -3.68 22.74 30.85
C VAL A 510 -5.20 22.53 30.96
N ARG A 511 -5.78 22.69 32.16
CA ARG A 511 -7.23 22.49 32.35
C ARG A 511 -8.02 23.66 31.75
N GLY A 512 -7.54 24.88 31.89
CA GLY A 512 -8.12 26.08 31.27
C GLY A 512 -8.10 25.99 29.74
N LYS A 513 -6.99 25.55 29.14
CA LYS A 513 -6.90 25.37 27.68
C LYS A 513 -7.91 24.37 27.13
N ARG A 514 -8.19 23.28 27.86
CA ARG A 514 -9.24 22.32 27.48
C ARG A 514 -10.64 22.94 27.44
N ALA A 515 -10.90 24.06 28.12
CA ALA A 515 -12.17 24.76 28.04
C ALA A 515 -12.41 25.47 26.69
N ALA A 516 -11.37 25.59 25.84
CA ALA A 516 -11.50 26.04 24.47
C ALA A 516 -12.18 25.02 23.55
N ILE A 517 -12.31 23.76 23.98
CA ILE A 517 -12.94 22.69 23.20
C ILE A 517 -14.44 22.69 23.41
N GLY A 518 -15.17 23.10 22.39
CA GLY A 518 -16.62 23.11 22.34
C GLY A 518 -17.20 21.72 22.06
N THR A 519 -18.09 21.26 22.94
CA THR A 519 -18.82 19.98 22.80
C THR A 519 -20.32 20.20 22.58
N TYR A 520 -20.98 19.28 21.85
CA TYR A 520 -22.42 19.35 21.54
C TYR A 520 -22.84 20.72 21.02
N GLN A 521 -23.80 21.41 21.69
CA GLN A 521 -24.22 22.75 21.25
C GLN A 521 -23.10 23.80 21.30
N ASN A 522 -22.09 23.60 22.15
CA ASN A 522 -20.96 24.52 22.29
C ASN A 522 -19.92 24.34 21.18
N SER A 523 -20.03 23.29 20.34
CA SER A 523 -19.18 23.15 19.16
C SER A 523 -19.47 24.24 18.11
N GLY A 524 -20.64 24.90 18.19
CA GLY A 524 -20.98 26.01 17.31
C GLY A 524 -21.17 25.60 15.83
N GLN A 525 -20.95 26.55 14.91
CA GLN A 525 -21.01 26.33 13.47
C GLN A 525 -19.61 26.43 12.86
N SER A 526 -19.34 25.63 11.83
CA SER A 526 -18.10 25.70 11.06
C SER A 526 -17.87 27.09 10.49
N GLN A 527 -16.65 27.60 10.64
CA GLN A 527 -16.23 28.91 10.15
C GLN A 527 -15.36 28.85 8.89
N TYR A 528 -14.96 27.67 8.42
CA TYR A 528 -14.14 27.50 7.20
C TYR A 528 -14.80 28.07 5.92
N GLN A 529 -16.13 28.19 5.93
CA GLN A 529 -16.96 28.70 4.83
C GLN A 529 -17.50 30.12 5.09
N VAL A 530 -17.00 30.80 6.12
CA VAL A 530 -17.30 32.20 6.42
C VAL A 530 -16.23 33.07 5.79
N VAL A 531 -16.65 33.95 4.86
CA VAL A 531 -15.75 34.84 4.14
C VAL A 531 -15.13 35.85 5.10
N ASP A 532 -13.80 35.91 5.12
CA ASP A 532 -13.04 37.01 5.68
C ASP A 532 -12.62 37.94 4.52
N ALA A 533 -13.05 39.20 4.55
CA ALA A 533 -12.72 40.14 3.47
C ALA A 533 -11.22 40.47 3.38
N ALA A 534 -10.44 40.18 4.43
CA ALA A 534 -9.00 40.38 4.46
C ALA A 534 -8.20 39.22 3.85
N ILE A 535 -8.84 38.06 3.62
CA ILE A 535 -8.18 36.82 3.21
C ILE A 535 -8.87 36.24 1.98
N SER A 536 -8.11 35.95 0.93
CA SER A 536 -8.60 35.18 -0.21
C SER A 536 -7.51 34.25 -0.70
N TYR A 537 -7.74 32.95 -0.61
CA TYR A 537 -6.80 31.93 -1.09
C TYR A 537 -6.99 31.61 -2.58
N ASN A 538 -8.07 32.10 -3.21
CA ASN A 538 -8.41 31.81 -4.62
C ASN A 538 -8.46 30.30 -4.96
N THR A 539 -8.94 29.49 -4.01
CA THR A 539 -8.84 28.02 -4.01
C THR A 539 -10.00 27.31 -4.72
N GLY A 540 -11.00 28.04 -5.20
CA GLY A 540 -12.19 27.48 -5.85
C GLY A 540 -13.32 27.15 -4.88
N VAL A 541 -14.43 26.62 -5.43
CA VAL A 541 -15.71 26.49 -4.70
C VAL A 541 -15.83 25.25 -3.82
N ASN A 542 -14.91 24.29 -3.95
CA ASN A 542 -14.89 23.03 -3.19
C ASN A 542 -13.86 23.04 -2.04
N PHE A 543 -13.23 24.19 -1.80
CA PHE A 543 -12.20 24.35 -0.77
C PHE A 543 -12.66 25.35 0.30
N PRO A 544 -12.04 25.34 1.50
CA PRO A 544 -12.20 26.39 2.49
C PRO A 544 -11.94 27.78 1.90
N VAL A 545 -12.82 28.74 2.24
CA VAL A 545 -12.56 30.17 1.98
C VAL A 545 -11.76 30.81 3.11
N ASN A 546 -11.70 30.15 4.27
CA ASN A 546 -10.88 30.49 5.41
C ASN A 546 -10.21 29.23 5.98
N TRP A 547 -8.88 29.09 5.86
CA TRP A 547 -8.12 27.99 6.45
C TRP A 547 -7.73 28.24 7.91
N GLU A 548 -7.86 29.47 8.40
CA GLU A 548 -7.48 29.89 9.75
C GLU A 548 -8.69 30.41 10.56
N PRO A 549 -9.83 29.69 10.60
CA PRO A 549 -10.97 30.16 11.37
C PRO A 549 -10.66 30.16 12.87
N ARG A 550 -11.29 31.08 13.63
CA ARG A 550 -11.24 31.07 15.10
C ARG A 550 -11.84 29.78 15.67
N TYR A 551 -12.99 29.36 15.15
CA TYR A 551 -13.63 28.10 15.52
C TYR A 551 -13.30 27.05 14.46
N CYS A 552 -12.25 26.27 14.72
CA CYS A 552 -11.75 25.20 13.86
C CYS A 552 -12.18 23.81 14.38
N LEU A 553 -11.79 22.75 13.68
CA LEU A 553 -12.07 21.38 14.10
C LEU A 553 -11.22 21.00 15.34
N ALA A 554 -11.86 20.50 16.39
CA ALA A 554 -11.15 19.74 17.40
C ALA A 554 -11.02 18.30 16.90
N GLN A 555 -9.86 17.98 16.34
CA GLN A 555 -9.61 16.77 15.56
C GLN A 555 -8.34 16.04 16.01
N GLY A 556 -8.22 14.76 15.64
CA GLY A 556 -7.00 14.00 15.88
C GLY A 556 -7.11 12.52 15.57
N THR A 557 -5.97 11.88 15.37
CA THR A 557 -5.85 10.43 15.39
C THR A 557 -5.82 9.91 16.83
N VAL A 558 -6.16 8.64 17.03
CA VAL A 558 -6.01 7.94 18.34
C VAL A 558 -4.63 7.29 18.51
N ALA A 559 -3.87 7.18 17.42
CA ALA A 559 -2.55 6.55 17.36
C ALA A 559 -1.52 7.64 17.04
N PHE A 560 -0.84 8.16 18.07
CA PHE A 560 0.07 9.30 17.96
C PHE A 560 1.16 9.28 19.05
N PRO A 561 2.34 9.86 18.78
CA PRO A 561 3.39 10.11 19.77
C PRO A 561 3.05 11.32 20.65
N ASP A 562 3.85 11.57 21.69
CA ASP A 562 3.78 12.81 22.45
C ASP A 562 3.80 14.05 21.53
N ARG A 563 2.85 14.98 21.71
CA ARG A 563 2.71 16.19 20.87
C ARG A 563 2.21 17.40 21.62
N ARG A 564 2.27 18.57 20.97
CA ARG A 564 1.59 19.79 21.41
C ARG A 564 0.46 20.15 20.45
N GLU A 565 -0.74 20.45 20.95
CA GLU A 565 -1.91 20.72 20.11
C GLU A 565 -2.51 22.10 20.42
N ASN A 566 -2.51 22.98 19.43
CA ASN A 566 -3.12 24.31 19.48
C ASN A 566 -4.32 24.44 18.51
N TYR A 567 -4.58 23.43 17.68
CA TYR A 567 -5.64 23.39 16.65
C TYR A 567 -5.54 24.47 15.57
N GLU A 568 -4.44 25.22 15.54
CA GLU A 568 -4.18 26.19 14.49
C GLU A 568 -3.58 25.46 13.29
N VAL A 569 -3.93 25.89 12.08
CA VAL A 569 -3.25 25.42 10.88
C VAL A 569 -1.79 25.89 10.94
N HIS A 570 -0.87 24.98 10.67
CA HIS A 570 0.56 25.28 10.71
C HIS A 570 0.99 25.84 9.35
N HIS A 571 1.69 26.98 9.32
CA HIS A 571 2.16 27.58 8.07
C HIS A 571 3.28 26.76 7.43
N GLU A 572 4.08 26.10 8.25
CA GLU A 572 5.14 25.17 7.86
C GLU A 572 4.71 23.71 8.11
N PRO A 573 5.31 22.72 7.42
CA PRO A 573 5.07 21.30 7.69
C PRO A 573 5.38 20.92 9.15
N ARG A 574 4.49 20.10 9.72
CA ARG A 574 4.56 19.71 11.14
C ARG A 574 5.67 18.69 11.45
N LEU A 575 6.30 18.85 12.62
CA LEU A 575 7.18 17.83 13.23
C LEU A 575 6.78 17.67 14.71
N PRO A 576 5.82 16.79 15.03
CA PRO A 576 5.18 16.77 16.35
C PRO A 576 6.09 16.28 17.48
N ALA A 577 6.99 15.36 17.18
CA ALA A 577 7.87 14.72 18.17
C ALA A 577 9.34 14.70 17.69
N THR A 578 10.26 14.74 18.64
CA THR A 578 11.71 14.69 18.40
C THR A 578 12.38 13.66 19.29
N LYS A 579 13.47 13.06 18.79
CA LYS A 579 14.18 11.98 19.47
C LYS A 579 15.07 12.50 20.61
N GLY A 580 14.89 11.94 21.79
CA GLY A 580 15.70 12.20 22.98
C GLY A 580 16.99 11.38 23.03
N ALA A 581 17.82 11.65 24.04
CA ALA A 581 19.10 10.96 24.26
C ALA A 581 18.94 9.47 24.61
N ASP A 582 17.80 9.10 25.18
CA ASP A 582 17.43 7.71 25.51
C ASP A 582 16.82 6.95 24.33
N LYS A 583 16.70 7.60 23.16
CA LYS A 583 16.06 7.14 21.92
C LYS A 583 14.53 7.20 21.90
N SER A 584 13.89 7.56 23.01
CA SER A 584 12.45 7.83 23.04
C SER A 584 12.11 9.12 22.28
N TYR A 585 10.89 9.22 21.76
CA TYR A 585 10.34 10.43 21.17
C TYR A 585 9.54 11.21 22.19
N TYR A 586 9.78 12.53 22.22
CA TYR A 586 9.12 13.49 23.10
C TYR A 586 8.52 14.62 22.29
N VAL A 587 7.59 15.36 22.90
CA VAL A 587 7.02 16.59 22.34
C VAL A 587 8.14 17.48 21.76
N ASN A 588 8.01 17.86 20.49
CA ASN A 588 8.88 18.88 19.91
C ASN A 588 8.52 20.25 20.51
N PRO A 589 9.43 20.94 21.23
CA PRO A 589 9.13 22.23 21.84
C PRO A 589 8.91 23.36 20.81
N ALA A 590 9.34 23.16 19.55
CA ALA A 590 9.11 24.11 18.46
C ALA A 590 7.75 23.89 17.75
N ASP A 591 7.09 22.75 17.97
CA ASP A 591 5.79 22.43 17.37
C ASP A 591 4.63 22.95 18.23
N GLY A 592 3.60 23.51 17.58
CA GLY A 592 2.34 23.89 18.22
C GLY A 592 2.47 24.84 19.43
N ILE A 593 3.44 25.77 19.44
CA ILE A 593 3.77 26.65 20.58
C ILE A 593 2.50 27.25 21.20
N GLY A 594 2.42 27.26 22.53
CA GLY A 594 1.21 27.72 23.23
C GLY A 594 0.04 26.75 23.15
N GLY A 595 0.22 25.52 22.63
CA GLY A 595 -0.78 24.45 22.68
C GLY A 595 -0.74 23.60 23.95
N LEU A 596 -1.66 22.65 24.01
CA LEU A 596 -1.78 21.60 25.03
C LEU A 596 -0.76 20.49 24.81
N VAL A 597 -0.01 20.10 25.83
CA VAL A 597 0.74 18.83 25.78
C VAL A 597 -0.23 17.66 25.85
N VAL A 598 -0.15 16.76 24.87
CA VAL A 598 -0.95 15.54 24.79
C VAL A 598 0.02 14.36 24.76
N ASN A 599 -0.04 13.52 25.80
CA ASN A 599 0.77 12.32 25.87
C ASN A 599 0.30 11.29 24.84
N GLY A 600 1.26 10.66 24.18
CA GLY A 600 1.04 9.67 23.13
C GLY A 600 0.41 8.38 23.62
N THR A 601 -0.14 7.64 22.67
CA THR A 601 -0.77 6.33 22.88
C THR A 601 0.10 5.18 22.34
N LEU A 602 1.15 5.52 21.59
CA LEU A 602 2.08 4.58 20.98
C LEU A 602 3.28 4.29 21.89
N GLY A 603 4.06 3.27 21.51
CA GLY A 603 5.35 3.01 22.13
C GLY A 603 6.26 4.24 22.01
N THR A 604 7.15 4.43 22.99
CA THR A 604 8.00 5.62 23.06
C THR A 604 9.03 5.72 21.92
N GLU A 605 9.24 4.65 21.16
CA GLU A 605 10.12 4.64 19.99
C GLU A 605 9.42 5.10 18.70
N GLU A 606 8.09 5.32 18.73
CA GLU A 606 7.33 5.79 17.58
C GLU A 606 7.41 7.31 17.45
N ALA A 607 7.83 7.78 16.29
CA ALA A 607 8.04 9.21 16.01
C ALA A 607 6.79 9.95 15.52
N GLN A 608 5.78 9.20 15.09
CA GLN A 608 4.66 9.67 14.29
C GLN A 608 3.43 8.78 14.52
N GLY A 609 2.26 9.22 14.06
CA GLY A 609 1.06 8.40 14.09
C GLY A 609 1.22 7.11 13.28
N VAL A 610 0.28 6.17 13.43
CA VAL A 610 0.26 4.91 12.67
C VAL A 610 -1.15 4.61 12.20
N HIS A 611 -1.28 3.67 11.25
CA HIS A 611 -2.56 3.24 10.69
C HIS A 611 -3.46 2.59 11.77
N SER A 612 -4.73 2.37 11.42
CA SER A 612 -5.74 1.72 12.24
C SER A 612 -6.47 0.59 11.51
N LEU A 613 -7.21 -0.21 12.27
CA LEU A 613 -8.08 -1.30 11.77
C LEU A 613 -9.38 -0.79 11.13
N THR A 614 -9.54 0.52 10.91
CA THR A 614 -10.80 1.08 10.41
C THR A 614 -11.08 0.60 8.99
N ASP A 615 -12.27 0.01 8.77
CA ASP A 615 -12.77 -0.28 7.42
C ASP A 615 -12.84 1.01 6.59
N VAL A 616 -12.46 0.94 5.32
CA VAL A 616 -12.39 2.12 4.45
C VAL A 616 -13.45 2.10 3.35
N PRO A 617 -13.96 3.26 2.92
CA PRO A 617 -15.06 3.32 1.97
C PRO A 617 -14.62 2.98 0.55
N VAL A 618 -15.56 2.46 -0.25
CA VAL A 618 -15.40 2.19 -1.68
C VAL A 618 -16.56 2.86 -2.42
N TYR A 619 -16.26 3.85 -3.25
CA TYR A 619 -17.22 4.50 -4.14
C TYR A 619 -17.07 3.92 -5.54
N ALA A 620 -18.16 3.48 -6.17
CA ALA A 620 -18.13 2.93 -7.53
C ALA A 620 -19.14 3.58 -8.49
N MET A 621 -18.69 3.83 -9.73
CA MET A 621 -19.50 4.35 -10.83
C MET A 621 -19.11 3.67 -12.15
N GLY A 622 -20.10 3.32 -12.98
CA GLY A 622 -19.89 2.78 -14.33
C GLY A 622 -20.25 1.30 -14.45
N PRO A 623 -19.73 0.58 -15.45
CA PRO A 623 -20.03 -0.84 -15.63
C PRO A 623 -19.70 -1.65 -14.39
N CYS A 624 -20.60 -2.56 -14.03
CA CYS A 624 -20.47 -3.47 -12.89
C CYS A 624 -20.39 -2.81 -11.49
N GLN A 625 -20.71 -1.51 -11.38
CA GLN A 625 -20.66 -0.76 -10.12
C GLN A 625 -21.43 -1.43 -8.96
N GLU A 626 -22.53 -2.14 -9.24
CA GLU A 626 -23.40 -2.78 -8.25
C GLU A 626 -22.69 -3.84 -7.40
N LYS A 627 -21.51 -4.29 -7.83
CA LYS A 627 -20.69 -5.29 -7.13
C LYS A 627 -19.93 -4.73 -5.93
N PHE A 628 -19.77 -3.42 -5.86
CA PHE A 628 -18.99 -2.74 -4.83
C PHE A 628 -19.85 -2.24 -3.65
N GLN A 629 -21.05 -2.78 -3.46
CA GLN A 629 -21.95 -2.44 -2.35
C GLN A 629 -21.77 -3.42 -1.16
N GLY A 630 -22.01 -2.94 0.06
CA GLY A 630 -21.88 -3.75 1.28
C GLY A 630 -20.47 -3.69 1.89
N THR A 631 -20.13 -4.69 2.70
CA THR A 631 -18.82 -4.82 3.35
C THR A 631 -18.15 -6.12 2.93
N TYR A 632 -16.90 -6.04 2.47
CA TYR A 632 -16.17 -7.17 1.88
C TYR A 632 -14.65 -7.05 2.16
N ASN A 633 -13.85 -8.04 1.74
CA ASN A 633 -12.40 -7.97 1.91
C ASN A 633 -11.77 -7.09 0.83
N ASN A 634 -10.63 -6.45 1.11
CA ASN A 634 -9.89 -5.69 0.09
C ASN A 634 -9.56 -6.50 -1.18
N ILE A 635 -9.32 -7.82 -1.06
CA ILE A 635 -9.09 -8.71 -2.22
C ILE A 635 -10.31 -8.80 -3.16
N ASP A 636 -11.53 -8.58 -2.65
CA ASP A 636 -12.74 -8.65 -3.48
C ASP A 636 -12.77 -7.52 -4.51
N ILE A 637 -12.08 -6.40 -4.25
CA ILE A 637 -11.94 -5.30 -5.21
C ILE A 637 -11.20 -5.79 -6.45
N PHE A 638 -10.11 -6.55 -6.29
CA PHE A 638 -9.40 -7.18 -7.41
C PHE A 638 -10.34 -8.09 -8.21
N PHE A 639 -11.05 -9.00 -7.53
CA PHE A 639 -11.90 -9.98 -8.22
C PHE A 639 -13.04 -9.32 -8.97
N GLU A 640 -13.64 -8.27 -8.42
CA GLU A 640 -14.74 -7.58 -9.09
C GLU A 640 -14.26 -6.68 -10.23
N MET A 641 -13.07 -6.08 -10.12
CA MET A 641 -12.40 -5.46 -11.29
C MET A 641 -12.10 -6.50 -12.37
N ALA A 642 -11.50 -7.64 -12.00
CA ALA A 642 -11.14 -8.72 -12.93
C ALA A 642 -12.37 -9.29 -13.65
N ASN A 643 -13.47 -9.47 -12.92
CA ASN A 643 -14.74 -9.91 -13.46
C ASN A 643 -15.32 -8.88 -14.45
N CYS A 644 -15.28 -7.59 -14.12
CA CYS A 644 -15.77 -6.55 -15.01
C CYS A 644 -14.89 -6.39 -16.27
N LEU A 645 -13.59 -6.65 -16.14
CA LEU A 645 -12.61 -6.62 -17.23
C LEU A 645 -12.55 -7.92 -18.04
N GLY A 646 -13.27 -8.98 -17.64
CA GLY A 646 -13.29 -10.26 -18.34
C GLY A 646 -11.95 -11.01 -18.31
N LEU A 647 -11.27 -11.01 -17.16
CA LEU A 647 -9.89 -11.51 -17.05
C LEU A 647 -9.76 -13.01 -16.78
N ALA A 648 -10.84 -13.71 -16.42
CA ALA A 648 -10.78 -15.15 -16.15
C ALA A 648 -10.44 -15.94 -17.43
N ARG A 649 -9.67 -17.01 -17.32
CA ARG A 649 -9.38 -17.94 -18.42
C ARG A 649 -9.58 -19.38 -17.93
N HIS A 650 -10.59 -20.06 -18.48
CA HIS A 650 -10.91 -21.44 -18.10
C HIS A 650 -10.12 -22.51 -18.87
N ASP A 651 -9.18 -22.10 -19.73
CA ASP A 651 -8.21 -22.98 -20.36
C ASP A 651 -6.85 -22.30 -20.61
N ASN A 652 -5.82 -23.12 -20.81
CA ASN A 652 -4.47 -22.67 -21.17
C ASN A 652 -4.32 -22.37 -22.68
N LYS A 653 -5.43 -22.37 -23.45
CA LYS A 653 -5.39 -22.22 -24.92
C LYS A 653 -5.72 -20.80 -25.37
N THR A 654 -6.43 -20.04 -24.54
CA THR A 654 -7.02 -18.74 -24.89
C THR A 654 -6.33 -17.53 -24.24
N GLY A 655 -5.38 -17.76 -23.32
CA GLY A 655 -4.86 -16.74 -22.40
C GLY A 655 -3.59 -15.98 -22.82
N ASP A 656 -2.72 -16.58 -23.65
CA ASP A 656 -1.44 -15.96 -24.02
C ASP A 656 -1.52 -15.41 -25.44
N LYS A 657 -2.00 -14.17 -25.61
CA LYS A 657 -1.72 -13.41 -26.84
C LYS A 657 -0.27 -12.91 -26.85
N GLY A 658 0.68 -13.80 -26.54
CA GLY A 658 2.10 -13.54 -26.32
C GLY A 658 2.92 -13.23 -27.58
N ASP A 659 2.31 -13.09 -28.75
CA ASP A 659 3.02 -12.76 -30.00
C ASP A 659 3.39 -11.27 -30.15
N LEU A 660 3.57 -10.53 -29.04
CA LEU A 660 3.88 -9.10 -29.07
C LEU A 660 5.30 -8.70 -28.63
N LEU A 661 6.26 -9.62 -28.60
CA LEU A 661 7.68 -9.24 -28.57
C LEU A 661 8.45 -9.95 -29.69
N PRO A 662 9.02 -9.23 -30.68
CA PRO A 662 9.84 -9.85 -31.71
C PRO A 662 11.12 -10.41 -31.07
N GLY A 663 11.27 -11.74 -31.19
CA GLY A 663 12.48 -12.54 -31.17
C GLY A 663 13.69 -12.04 -30.36
N ASN A 664 14.01 -12.75 -29.29
CA ASN A 664 15.41 -13.07 -29.02
C ASN A 664 15.55 -14.51 -28.50
N ASN A 665 15.83 -15.43 -29.42
CA ASN A 665 16.48 -16.69 -29.08
C ASN A 665 17.87 -16.34 -28.53
N GLY A 666 18.05 -16.43 -27.21
CA GLY A 666 19.35 -16.15 -26.61
C GLY A 666 19.44 -16.66 -25.18
N THR A 667 19.89 -17.90 -25.03
CA THR A 667 20.72 -18.41 -23.92
C THR A 667 20.49 -17.78 -22.54
N VAL A 668 19.84 -18.54 -21.66
CA VAL A 668 19.98 -18.40 -20.21
C VAL A 668 21.47 -18.53 -19.88
N HIS A 669 22.12 -17.42 -19.57
CA HIS A 669 23.42 -17.44 -18.93
C HIS A 669 23.22 -17.97 -17.51
N THR A 670 23.49 -19.25 -17.31
CA THR A 670 23.75 -19.82 -15.99
C THR A 670 25.08 -19.25 -15.49
N GLY A 671 25.04 -18.06 -14.91
CA GLY A 671 26.15 -17.50 -14.14
C GLY A 671 26.21 -18.22 -12.80
N ALA A 672 26.98 -19.30 -12.73
CA ALA A 672 27.32 -19.95 -11.49
C ALA A 672 28.06 -18.95 -10.59
N ALA A 673 27.44 -18.57 -9.48
CA ALA A 673 28.13 -17.95 -8.35
C ALA A 673 29.01 -19.04 -7.71
N SER A 674 30.25 -19.18 -8.18
CA SER A 674 31.27 -20.01 -7.53
C SER A 674 32.57 -19.24 -7.40
N GLY A 675 33.04 -19.09 -6.16
CA GLY A 675 34.43 -18.77 -5.86
C GLY A 675 34.65 -17.42 -5.20
N MET A 676 34.30 -17.30 -3.92
CA MET A 676 35.00 -16.38 -3.03
C MET A 676 35.94 -17.22 -2.16
N GLU A 677 37.19 -17.33 -2.62
CA GLU A 677 38.28 -18.01 -1.93
C GLU A 677 38.64 -17.25 -0.66
N MET A 678 38.66 -17.99 0.46
CA MET A 678 39.13 -17.50 1.74
C MET A 678 40.64 -17.24 1.68
N LEU A 679 41.07 -16.00 1.92
CA LEU A 679 42.44 -15.71 2.34
C LEU A 679 42.45 -15.19 3.77
N ASN A 680 42.88 -16.08 4.66
CA ASN A 680 43.35 -15.81 6.01
C ASN A 680 44.58 -14.88 5.96
N GLY A 681 44.55 -13.79 6.71
CA GLY A 681 45.72 -12.95 6.97
C GLY A 681 45.40 -11.89 8.02
N GLY A 682 45.72 -12.18 9.28
CA GLY A 682 45.34 -11.38 10.44
C GLY A 682 45.95 -9.97 10.51
N GLY A 683 45.23 -9.08 11.18
CA GLY A 683 45.66 -7.73 11.51
C GLY A 683 44.59 -7.01 12.32
N ILE A 684 44.58 -7.26 13.62
CA ILE A 684 43.67 -6.66 14.62
C ILE A 684 43.89 -5.15 14.69
N THR A 685 42.85 -4.34 14.43
CA THR A 685 42.58 -3.10 15.20
C THR A 685 41.09 -2.73 15.08
N ALA A 686 40.48 -2.45 16.23
CA ALA A 686 39.05 -2.29 16.42
C ALA A 686 38.48 -0.98 15.84
N VAL A 687 37.38 -1.09 15.08
CA VAL A 687 36.32 -0.07 14.99
C VAL A 687 34.98 -0.83 14.94
N LEU A 688 34.26 -0.77 16.06
CA LEU A 688 32.95 -1.38 16.25
C LEU A 688 31.89 -0.31 15.96
N GLY A 689 30.91 -0.64 15.12
CA GLY A 689 29.64 0.11 15.00
C GLY A 689 29.42 0.76 13.63
N VAL A 690 28.51 0.19 12.84
CA VAL A 690 27.30 0.83 12.26
C VAL A 690 26.66 -0.19 11.31
N MET A 691 25.55 -0.76 11.76
CA MET A 691 24.47 -1.28 10.92
C MET A 691 23.17 -0.94 11.65
N VAL A 692 22.10 -0.64 10.90
CA VAL A 692 20.73 -0.32 11.36
C VAL A 692 20.49 1.14 11.76
N ALA A 693 20.25 2.00 10.76
CA ALA A 693 19.40 3.19 10.81
C ALA A 693 19.19 3.71 9.38
N ALA A 694 18.25 3.10 8.65
CA ALA A 694 17.69 3.66 7.42
C ALA A 694 16.16 3.65 7.54
N PHE A 695 15.69 4.31 8.59
CA PHE A 695 14.33 4.77 8.78
C PHE A 695 14.46 6.08 9.56
N VAL A 696 13.70 7.09 9.14
CA VAL A 696 13.66 8.47 9.65
C VAL A 696 14.83 9.36 9.18
N GLY A 697 14.52 10.36 8.37
CA GLY A 697 15.37 11.55 8.21
C GLY A 697 15.75 11.94 6.79
N ALA A 698 14.78 12.28 5.95
CA ALA A 698 14.98 13.29 4.90
C ALA A 698 14.16 14.55 5.27
N ALA A 699 14.46 15.10 6.44
CA ALA A 699 14.14 16.48 6.79
C ALA A 699 15.43 17.27 6.56
N VAL A 700 15.45 18.06 5.49
CA VAL A 700 16.49 19.03 5.19
C VAL A 700 16.48 20.08 6.32
N LEU A 701 17.53 20.11 7.13
CA LEU A 701 17.89 21.29 7.92
C LEU A 701 18.74 22.22 7.05
N VAL A 702 18.46 23.52 7.16
CA VAL A 702 19.17 24.69 6.62
C VAL A 702 20.67 24.48 6.39
#